data_AF-A0A1F6LTA2-F1
#
_entry.id   AF-A0A1F6LTA2-F1
#
_cell.length_a   1.000
_cell.length_b   1.000
_cell.length_c   1.000
_cell.angle_alpha   90.00
_cell.angle_beta   90.00
_cell.angle_gamma   90.00
#
_symmetry.space_group_name_H-M   'P 1'
#
loop_
_entity.id
_entity.type
_entity.pdbx_description
1 polymer ?
#
loop_
_entity_poly.entity_id
_entity_poly.type
_entity_poly.pdbx_seq_one_letter_code
_entity_poly.pdbx_strand_id
1 'polypeptide(L)'
;MGRESGGDLDTVASNAFYAVWVHHHLREMLGRAPVYGEDYAFDFVNYSEGLFHLVVHRGADLYLPDFPIDALVPRIRMVVISDPAAIAHLNEFSRLTTELRRWMTDYVGVLPRDIVSISNEIFLNTAKMVEHQEPEALRAGCLVVYLFYNLAYLSVADPSKGAAELIRQTVQHAVGDEFKQLKQRLLDVLEAKHKQDLMDRVMAKRYDPAVERGYLLALVRAADEDMSTKGRIDRTEELILLVVEMTACLVRGARLERALPLSEFDAKLAREMNDDLDYAGRALQRYFLELLAKADAMQPFGDEGSGVAFENLKTCLRSLAEIAAEIRTPDLPPAREGLVPIRLMLMYEATGIAVSNIEIIVRRLAGGGAFVLPDGTEHPGPEIRRVTDRDGAVEIFYRPSDPAEPYRLSATYDDLSCVYFPSDRNPNEDPAGPHIEESMDFGGAPAMDRTMKVSLDLMDRQIRFLRDHDIHIAAIDDHHPYTPAILANLEEHREQGHIGHIRLSSLPRGQEQPKEDQKCGADLIYEQYVEGKPWDNPGLRKLRDIAHVQDLALERNDLAMDLSRLIGLKHRKIDIVMTLAQNVKDLESLEGIMARFGWSKEVSSFEGMLSQVIPRTEETVGHIVLGDGDTEVSRTRILVAMSPFSDPKKGEPQVNMATAKGYLLGRKGYPADYFFYCYNFDSLQMRQANPQDDRLDLSLLAQRLGTPGDGGHRGAATCRPSLNPAFPARLFSSMNELNFLQYLGWLGARISESCGLRLLDVLPPAELDLSDQQKDFLEEIVRDSHLLELARPGSDSDRIAVLAVRAPVKSQRAPVGYLQVFHHVRKRGDIHYLIYCRPGLSSIVIQNVNDPAKRLNPGRLAKDFGWPEDGGTDMVGIASGRLNKYIKPELRWLKGDDFSRLCSLFALLFDHRTDYKVKAHSRPL
;
A
#
# COMPACT_ATOMS: atom_id res chain seq x y z
N MET A 1 -0.41 0.82 -23.92
CA MET A 1 -0.08 -0.29 -22.98
C MET A 1 0.20 0.34 -21.62
N GLY A 2 0.05 -0.40 -20.52
CA GLY A 2 0.28 0.15 -19.17
C GLY A 2 -0.96 0.74 -18.47
N ARG A 3 -0.76 1.29 -17.27
CA ARG A 3 -1.84 1.83 -16.41
C ARG A 3 -2.04 3.32 -16.67
N GLU A 4 -3.26 3.71 -17.03
CA GLU A 4 -3.67 5.11 -16.91
C GLU A 4 -4.04 5.39 -15.44
N SER A 5 -3.05 5.51 -14.55
CA SER A 5 -3.27 5.87 -13.13
C SER A 5 -2.91 7.33 -12.84
N GLY A 6 -3.65 7.96 -11.93
CA GLY A 6 -3.45 9.39 -11.61
C GLY A 6 -3.99 10.33 -12.69
N GLY A 7 -3.74 11.63 -12.55
CA GLY A 7 -4.21 12.69 -13.44
C GLY A 7 -5.59 13.24 -13.05
N ASP A 8 -5.74 14.55 -13.14
CA ASP A 8 -6.97 15.30 -12.92
C ASP A 8 -7.39 16.04 -14.19
N LEU A 9 -8.33 16.99 -14.06
CA LEU A 9 -8.81 17.77 -15.18
C LEU A 9 -7.71 18.67 -15.77
N ASP A 10 -6.77 19.15 -14.95
CA ASP A 10 -5.69 20.01 -15.42
C ASP A 10 -4.74 19.23 -16.33
N THR A 11 -4.36 18.02 -15.90
CA THR A 11 -3.56 17.11 -16.71
C THR A 11 -4.25 16.75 -18.04
N VAL A 12 -5.56 16.44 -18.00
CA VAL A 12 -6.33 16.08 -19.21
C VAL A 12 -6.52 17.26 -20.15
N ALA A 13 -6.81 18.45 -19.63
CA ALA A 13 -6.97 19.66 -20.43
C ALA A 13 -5.64 20.07 -21.08
N SER A 14 -4.54 20.04 -20.32
CA SER A 14 -3.18 20.28 -20.82
C SER A 14 -2.83 19.38 -22.00
N ASN A 15 -3.10 18.07 -21.86
CA ASN A 15 -2.85 17.11 -22.94
C ASN A 15 -3.80 17.30 -24.13
N ALA A 16 -5.04 17.75 -23.91
CA ALA A 16 -5.97 18.09 -25.00
C ALA A 16 -5.46 19.29 -25.82
N PHE A 17 -4.88 20.30 -25.16
CA PHE A 17 -4.25 21.44 -25.87
C PHE A 17 -3.00 21.03 -26.63
N TYR A 18 -2.15 20.19 -26.04
CA TYR A 18 -1.03 19.57 -26.76
C TYR A 18 -1.51 18.77 -27.98
N ALA A 19 -2.58 17.97 -27.86
CA ALA A 19 -3.15 17.22 -28.97
C ALA A 19 -3.63 18.12 -30.12
N VAL A 20 -4.29 19.25 -29.79
CA VAL A 20 -4.71 20.25 -30.78
C VAL A 20 -3.48 20.80 -31.52
N TRP A 21 -2.46 21.24 -30.78
CA TRP A 21 -1.24 21.76 -31.39
C TRP A 21 -0.50 20.73 -32.24
N VAL A 22 -0.23 19.53 -31.70
CA VAL A 22 0.45 18.44 -32.40
C VAL A 22 -0.29 18.09 -33.69
N HIS A 23 -1.63 18.01 -33.65
CA HIS A 23 -2.42 17.71 -34.84
C HIS A 23 -2.19 18.71 -35.97
N HIS A 24 -2.13 20.00 -35.65
CA HIS A 24 -1.89 21.06 -36.63
C HIS A 24 -0.42 21.13 -37.06
N HIS A 25 0.50 21.08 -36.10
CA HIS A 25 1.94 21.16 -36.34
C HIS A 25 2.47 19.99 -37.19
N LEU A 26 2.14 18.75 -36.80
CA LEU A 26 2.54 17.57 -37.57
C LEU A 26 1.87 17.52 -38.93
N ARG A 27 0.62 18.01 -39.05
CA ARG A 27 -0.04 18.06 -40.37
C ARG A 27 0.69 18.95 -41.37
N GLU A 28 1.20 20.07 -40.91
CA GLU A 28 2.04 20.96 -41.71
C GLU A 28 3.37 20.30 -42.08
N MET A 29 4.02 19.63 -41.13
CA MET A 29 5.31 18.97 -41.37
C MET A 29 5.21 17.71 -42.25
N LEU A 30 4.21 16.86 -42.03
CA LEU A 30 4.04 15.59 -42.73
C LEU A 30 3.33 15.73 -44.08
N GLY A 31 2.63 16.85 -44.31
CA GLY A 31 1.77 17.04 -45.49
C GLY A 31 0.53 16.14 -45.52
N ARG A 32 0.26 15.40 -44.43
CA ARG A 32 -0.91 14.54 -44.23
C ARG A 32 -1.43 14.69 -42.81
N ALA A 33 -2.66 14.23 -42.55
CA ALA A 33 -3.14 14.16 -41.17
C ALA A 33 -2.23 13.23 -40.34
N PRO A 34 -1.81 13.64 -39.13
CA PRO A 34 -1.05 12.77 -38.25
C PRO A 34 -1.94 11.65 -37.72
N VAL A 35 -1.34 10.49 -37.52
CA VAL A 35 -1.97 9.25 -37.07
C VAL A 35 -1.53 8.96 -35.65
N TYR A 36 -2.49 8.85 -34.74
CA TYR A 36 -2.24 8.49 -33.35
C TYR A 36 -1.66 7.07 -33.24
N GLY A 37 -0.60 6.90 -32.46
CA GLY A 37 0.16 5.65 -32.33
C GLY A 37 1.23 5.44 -33.40
N GLU A 38 1.29 6.31 -34.42
CA GLU A 38 2.36 6.31 -35.44
C GLU A 38 3.19 7.60 -35.37
N ASP A 39 2.55 8.77 -35.49
CA ASP A 39 3.24 10.07 -35.51
C ASP A 39 3.29 10.75 -34.14
N TYR A 40 2.37 10.39 -33.25
CA TYR A 40 2.33 10.87 -31.86
C TYR A 40 1.53 9.90 -30.99
N ALA A 41 1.86 9.84 -29.69
CA ALA A 41 1.16 9.03 -28.71
C ALA A 41 1.13 9.73 -27.35
N PHE A 42 0.19 9.33 -26.50
CA PHE A 42 0.16 9.73 -25.09
C PHE A 42 0.61 8.55 -24.23
N ASP A 43 1.43 8.85 -23.21
CA ASP A 43 1.78 7.92 -22.15
C ASP A 43 1.55 8.59 -20.80
N PHE A 44 1.12 7.82 -19.80
CA PHE A 44 0.78 8.32 -18.48
C PHE A 44 1.88 7.95 -17.50
N VAL A 45 2.63 8.96 -17.06
CA VAL A 45 3.65 8.83 -16.02
C VAL A 45 3.00 9.03 -14.65
N ASN A 46 3.05 8.01 -13.81
CA ASN A 46 2.69 8.17 -12.39
C ASN A 46 3.91 8.67 -11.61
N TYR A 47 3.72 9.61 -10.68
CA TYR A 47 4.78 10.30 -9.91
C TYR A 47 5.75 9.36 -9.18
N SER A 48 5.35 8.13 -8.90
CA SER A 48 6.22 7.12 -8.27
C SER A 48 7.09 6.32 -9.24
N GLU A 49 6.83 6.39 -10.55
CA GLU A 49 7.43 5.49 -11.53
C GLU A 49 8.72 6.02 -12.16
N GLY A 50 8.95 7.33 -12.10
CA GLY A 50 10.02 7.99 -12.87
C GLY A 50 9.84 7.80 -14.37
N LEU A 51 10.84 8.22 -15.16
CA LEU A 51 10.73 8.24 -16.61
C LEU A 51 11.32 7.02 -17.34
N PHE A 52 11.94 6.06 -16.62
CA PHE A 52 12.63 4.92 -17.25
C PHE A 52 11.74 4.10 -18.19
N HIS A 53 10.45 3.97 -17.88
CA HIS A 53 9.52 3.20 -18.69
C HIS A 53 9.24 3.83 -20.06
N LEU A 54 9.51 5.12 -20.25
CA LEU A 54 9.32 5.83 -21.51
C LEU A 54 10.34 5.40 -22.58
N VAL A 55 11.32 4.56 -22.24
CA VAL A 55 12.26 3.92 -23.18
C VAL A 55 11.57 3.20 -24.35
N VAL A 56 10.29 2.86 -24.18
CA VAL A 56 9.45 2.28 -25.23
C VAL A 56 9.18 3.23 -26.40
N HIS A 57 9.36 4.55 -26.22
CA HIS A 57 9.14 5.59 -27.24
C HIS A 57 10.46 6.02 -27.92
N ARG A 58 11.34 5.06 -28.20
CA ARG A 58 12.63 5.33 -28.84
C ARG A 58 12.46 6.15 -30.14
N GLY A 59 13.26 7.19 -30.29
CA GLY A 59 13.24 8.11 -31.43
C GLY A 59 12.20 9.23 -31.32
N ALA A 60 11.61 9.44 -30.14
CA ALA A 60 10.57 10.45 -29.92
C ALA A 60 11.05 11.65 -29.09
N ASP A 61 10.39 12.79 -29.35
CA ASP A 61 10.42 13.97 -28.49
C ASP A 61 9.34 13.86 -27.40
N LEU A 62 9.75 13.96 -26.13
CA LEU A 62 8.86 13.95 -24.98
C LEU A 62 8.46 15.36 -24.57
N TYR A 63 7.16 15.58 -24.42
CA TYR A 63 6.57 16.79 -23.86
C TYR A 63 5.89 16.41 -22.54
N LEU A 64 6.28 17.06 -21.45
CA LEU A 64 5.77 16.80 -20.11
C LEU A 64 4.89 17.97 -19.63
N PRO A 65 3.58 17.98 -19.99
CA PRO A 65 2.62 18.93 -19.43
C PRO A 65 2.25 18.56 -17.99
N ASP A 66 2.15 19.57 -17.13
CA ASP A 66 1.52 19.44 -15.82
C ASP A 66 2.13 18.29 -15.00
N PHE A 67 3.45 18.18 -15.05
CA PHE A 67 4.20 17.14 -14.37
C PHE A 67 5.09 17.77 -13.28
N PRO A 68 4.77 17.59 -11.99
CA PRO A 68 5.55 18.14 -10.89
C PRO A 68 7.03 17.81 -11.06
N ILE A 69 7.91 18.81 -11.18
CA ILE A 69 9.32 18.53 -11.46
C ILE A 69 10.01 17.77 -10.32
N ASP A 70 9.53 17.92 -9.10
CA ASP A 70 10.00 17.14 -7.95
C ASP A 70 9.58 15.65 -8.04
N ALA A 71 8.54 15.33 -8.81
CA ALA A 71 8.11 13.95 -9.09
C ALA A 71 8.93 13.29 -10.21
N LEU A 72 9.83 14.02 -10.87
CA LEU A 72 10.78 13.40 -11.79
C LEU A 72 11.71 12.45 -11.03
N VAL A 73 12.00 12.71 -9.75
CA VAL A 73 12.85 11.83 -8.96
C VAL A 73 12.17 10.45 -8.78
N PRO A 74 12.73 9.37 -9.35
CA PRO A 74 12.12 8.05 -9.23
C PRO A 74 12.17 7.56 -7.78
N ARG A 75 11.11 6.90 -7.32
CA ARG A 75 11.07 6.34 -5.96
C ARG A 75 11.90 5.06 -5.89
N ILE A 76 12.72 4.95 -4.84
CA ILE A 76 13.47 3.74 -4.53
C ILE A 76 12.83 3.03 -3.34
N ARG A 77 12.78 1.71 -3.42
CA ARG A 77 12.50 0.83 -2.30
C ARG A 77 13.79 0.15 -1.84
N MET A 78 14.02 0.17 -0.53
CA MET A 78 15.04 -0.65 0.11
C MET A 78 14.39 -1.90 0.70
N VAL A 79 14.83 -3.07 0.26
CA VAL A 79 14.25 -4.37 0.65
C VAL A 79 15.30 -5.18 1.40
N VAL A 80 14.90 -5.78 2.53
CA VAL A 80 15.73 -6.77 3.24
C VAL A 80 15.64 -8.09 2.49
N ILE A 81 16.77 -8.66 2.07
CA ILE A 81 16.79 -9.93 1.35
C ILE A 81 17.16 -11.07 2.28
N SER A 82 16.20 -11.98 2.51
CA SER A 82 16.46 -13.16 3.35
C SER A 82 17.42 -14.14 2.66
N ASP A 83 17.19 -14.41 1.38
CA ASP A 83 17.93 -15.38 0.56
C ASP A 83 18.68 -14.67 -0.58
N PRO A 84 20.02 -14.73 -0.64
CA PRO A 84 20.79 -14.05 -1.68
C PRO A 84 20.46 -14.55 -3.11
N ALA A 85 19.94 -15.78 -3.28
CA ALA A 85 19.52 -16.26 -4.59
C ALA A 85 18.32 -15.48 -5.17
N ALA A 86 17.53 -14.82 -4.31
CA ALA A 86 16.41 -13.99 -4.74
C ALA A 86 16.87 -12.77 -5.57
N ILE A 87 18.06 -12.23 -5.32
CA ILE A 87 18.59 -11.03 -6.01
C ILE A 87 18.67 -11.27 -7.52
N ALA A 88 19.24 -12.42 -7.92
CA ALA A 88 19.39 -12.76 -9.32
C ALA A 88 18.03 -12.89 -10.03
N HIS A 89 17.04 -13.50 -9.37
CA HIS A 89 15.70 -13.67 -9.94
C HIS A 89 14.90 -12.36 -9.99
N LEU A 90 15.07 -11.45 -9.01
CA LEU A 90 14.48 -10.11 -9.06
C LEU A 90 15.02 -9.30 -10.25
N ASN A 91 16.34 -9.28 -10.43
CA ASN A 91 16.97 -8.59 -11.55
C ASN A 91 16.55 -9.19 -12.90
N GLU A 92 16.48 -10.52 -12.99
CA GLU A 92 15.99 -11.20 -14.20
C GLU A 92 14.53 -10.88 -14.50
N PHE A 93 13.67 -10.86 -13.47
CA PHE A 93 12.27 -10.51 -13.62
C PHE A 93 12.07 -9.09 -14.17
N SER A 94 12.77 -8.10 -13.62
CA SER A 94 12.72 -6.71 -14.09
C SER A 94 13.27 -6.54 -15.51
N ARG A 95 14.32 -7.29 -15.86
CA ARG A 95 14.87 -7.31 -17.23
C ARG A 95 13.85 -7.88 -18.22
N LEU A 96 13.31 -9.07 -17.94
CA LEU A 96 12.35 -9.75 -18.82
C LEU A 96 11.06 -8.95 -19.02
N THR A 97 10.54 -8.32 -17.96
CA THR A 97 9.33 -7.49 -18.06
C THR A 97 9.57 -6.22 -18.89
N THR A 98 10.75 -5.60 -18.77
CA THR A 98 11.15 -4.45 -19.59
C THR A 98 11.30 -4.84 -21.06
N GLU A 99 11.95 -5.96 -21.33
CA GLU A 99 12.12 -6.50 -22.69
C GLU A 99 10.78 -6.87 -23.33
N LEU A 100 9.91 -7.55 -22.60
CA LEU A 100 8.56 -7.86 -23.06
C LEU A 100 7.78 -6.59 -23.40
N ARG A 101 7.81 -5.58 -22.52
CA ARG A 101 7.11 -4.31 -22.75
C ARG A 101 7.62 -3.62 -24.01
N ARG A 102 8.94 -3.51 -24.17
CA ARG A 102 9.57 -2.89 -25.35
C ARG A 102 9.16 -3.62 -26.62
N TRP A 103 9.33 -4.93 -26.65
CA TRP A 103 8.99 -5.75 -27.81
C TRP A 103 7.50 -5.59 -28.17
N MET A 104 6.62 -5.61 -27.18
CA MET A 104 5.19 -5.44 -27.43
C MET A 104 4.83 -4.06 -27.97
N THR A 105 5.53 -2.99 -27.58
CA THR A 105 5.27 -1.64 -28.10
C THR A 105 5.56 -1.59 -29.59
N ASP A 106 6.67 -2.20 -30.02
CA ASP A 106 7.08 -2.26 -31.42
C ASP A 106 6.04 -3.00 -32.31
N TYR A 107 5.22 -3.88 -31.73
CA TYR A 107 4.24 -4.71 -32.45
C TYR A 107 2.79 -4.54 -32.01
N VAL A 108 2.47 -3.52 -31.20
CA VAL A 108 1.14 -3.38 -30.58
C VAL A 108 0.00 -3.32 -31.60
N GLY A 109 0.25 -2.79 -32.80
CA GLY A 109 -0.74 -2.70 -33.88
C GLY A 109 -1.13 -4.03 -34.53
N VAL A 110 -0.31 -5.08 -34.36
CA VAL A 110 -0.53 -6.41 -34.96
C VAL A 110 -0.77 -7.52 -33.92
N LEU A 111 -0.54 -7.24 -32.64
CA LEU A 111 -0.71 -8.22 -31.58
C LEU A 111 -2.18 -8.57 -31.30
N PRO A 112 -2.51 -9.84 -31.00
CA PRO A 112 -3.83 -10.21 -30.51
C PRO A 112 -4.19 -9.48 -29.21
N ARG A 113 -5.43 -8.99 -29.11
CA ARG A 113 -5.91 -8.22 -27.95
C ARG A 113 -5.74 -8.98 -26.62
N ASP A 114 -5.95 -10.28 -26.63
CA ASP A 114 -5.83 -11.11 -25.41
C ASP A 114 -4.38 -11.18 -24.91
N ILE A 115 -3.39 -11.23 -25.80
CA ILE A 115 -1.96 -11.19 -25.45
C ILE A 115 -1.59 -9.83 -24.86
N VAL A 116 -2.11 -8.75 -25.47
CA VAL A 116 -1.93 -7.39 -24.95
C VAL A 116 -2.55 -7.27 -23.56
N SER A 117 -3.75 -7.82 -23.36
CA SER A 117 -4.44 -7.80 -22.07
C SER A 117 -3.64 -8.52 -20.99
N ILE A 118 -3.22 -9.77 -21.23
CA ILE A 118 -2.48 -10.56 -20.23
C ILE A 118 -1.13 -9.94 -19.90
N SER A 119 -0.42 -9.43 -20.91
CA SER A 119 0.88 -8.81 -20.68
C SER A 119 0.76 -7.48 -19.94
N ASN A 120 -0.30 -6.70 -20.20
CA ASN A 120 -0.60 -5.53 -19.36
C ASN A 120 -0.80 -5.95 -17.89
N GLU A 121 -1.49 -7.06 -17.61
CA GLU A 121 -1.63 -7.56 -16.24
C GLU A 121 -0.28 -7.91 -15.59
N ILE A 122 0.68 -8.46 -16.35
CA ILE A 122 2.05 -8.68 -15.85
C ILE A 122 2.68 -7.33 -15.45
N PHE A 123 2.60 -6.33 -16.33
CA PHE A 123 3.16 -5.00 -16.10
C PHE A 123 2.53 -4.28 -14.90
N LEU A 124 1.23 -4.45 -14.70
CA LEU A 124 0.47 -3.87 -13.59
C LEU A 124 0.83 -4.49 -12.23
N ASN A 125 1.38 -5.71 -12.24
CA ASN A 125 1.68 -6.45 -11.03
C ASN A 125 3.18 -6.56 -10.72
N THR A 126 4.07 -5.92 -11.50
CA THR A 126 5.53 -5.86 -11.24
C THR A 126 5.86 -5.46 -9.81
N ALA A 127 5.22 -4.40 -9.28
CA ALA A 127 5.46 -3.92 -7.92
C ALA A 127 5.07 -4.96 -6.83
N LYS A 128 4.06 -5.81 -7.08
CA LYS A 128 3.69 -6.90 -6.17
C LYS A 128 4.67 -8.06 -6.26
N MET A 129 5.17 -8.33 -7.46
CA MET A 129 6.12 -9.41 -7.72
C MET A 129 7.43 -9.21 -6.98
N VAL A 130 7.94 -7.98 -6.93
CA VAL A 130 9.19 -7.65 -6.23
C VAL A 130 9.06 -7.65 -4.70
N GLU A 131 7.86 -7.85 -4.15
CA GLU A 131 7.67 -8.06 -2.70
C GLU A 131 8.03 -9.48 -2.26
N HIS A 132 8.09 -10.43 -3.20
CA HIS A 132 8.45 -11.81 -2.92
C HIS A 132 9.96 -11.95 -2.72
N GLN A 133 10.35 -12.88 -1.85
CA GLN A 133 11.75 -13.17 -1.53
C GLN A 133 12.11 -14.64 -1.69
N GLU A 134 11.14 -15.48 -2.03
CA GLU A 134 11.32 -16.90 -2.29
C GLU A 134 11.91 -17.10 -3.70
N PRO A 135 13.15 -17.63 -3.83
CA PRO A 135 13.80 -17.79 -5.13
C PRO A 135 12.96 -18.60 -6.13
N GLU A 136 12.32 -19.69 -5.67
CA GLU A 136 11.49 -20.55 -6.51
C GLU A 136 10.22 -19.83 -6.99
N ALA A 137 9.62 -18.97 -6.16
CA ALA A 137 8.45 -18.18 -6.54
C ALA A 137 8.81 -17.10 -7.56
N LEU A 138 9.94 -16.42 -7.35
CA LEU A 138 10.47 -15.43 -8.30
C LEU A 138 10.87 -16.08 -9.63
N ARG A 139 11.50 -17.25 -9.58
CA ARG A 139 11.83 -18.06 -10.77
C ARG A 139 10.57 -18.47 -11.52
N ALA A 140 9.52 -18.92 -10.83
CA ALA A 140 8.24 -19.23 -11.46
C ALA A 140 7.63 -17.98 -12.13
N GLY A 141 7.71 -16.82 -11.48
CA GLY A 141 7.35 -15.53 -12.07
C GLY A 141 8.08 -15.22 -13.37
N CYS A 142 9.41 -15.38 -13.39
CA CYS A 142 10.24 -15.20 -14.60
C CYS A 142 9.80 -16.14 -15.74
N LEU A 143 9.54 -17.42 -15.44
CA LEU A 143 9.09 -18.40 -16.42
C LEU A 143 7.72 -18.05 -17.00
N VAL A 144 6.80 -17.46 -16.21
CA VAL A 144 5.51 -16.97 -16.71
C VAL A 144 5.72 -15.78 -17.65
N VAL A 145 6.58 -14.82 -17.31
CA VAL A 145 6.90 -13.70 -18.23
C VAL A 145 7.50 -14.22 -19.53
N TYR A 146 8.45 -15.16 -19.44
CA TYR A 146 9.10 -15.75 -20.61
C TYR A 146 8.14 -16.58 -21.46
N LEU A 147 7.19 -17.30 -20.84
CA LEU A 147 6.09 -17.98 -21.52
C LEU A 147 5.28 -17.00 -22.39
N PHE A 148 4.87 -15.86 -21.83
CA PHE A 148 4.10 -14.86 -22.57
C PHE A 148 4.94 -14.10 -23.61
N TYR A 149 6.23 -13.90 -23.36
CA TYR A 149 7.16 -13.36 -24.36
C TYR A 149 7.21 -14.23 -25.62
N ASN A 150 7.43 -15.54 -25.45
CA ASN A 150 7.48 -16.46 -26.58
C ASN A 150 6.12 -16.59 -27.28
N LEU A 151 5.02 -16.52 -26.52
CA LEU A 151 3.67 -16.52 -27.10
C LEU A 151 3.39 -15.27 -27.93
N ALA A 152 3.79 -14.10 -27.43
CA ALA A 152 3.68 -12.84 -28.14
C ALA A 152 4.54 -12.87 -29.42
N TYR A 153 5.78 -13.35 -29.32
CA TYR A 153 6.66 -13.53 -30.48
C TYR A 153 6.03 -14.41 -31.56
N LEU A 154 5.53 -15.60 -31.19
CA LEU A 154 4.87 -16.52 -32.13
C LEU A 154 3.68 -15.88 -32.83
N SER A 155 2.92 -15.03 -32.13
CA SER A 155 1.76 -14.36 -32.71
C SER A 155 2.10 -13.37 -33.83
N VAL A 156 3.34 -12.89 -33.87
CA VAL A 156 3.84 -11.97 -34.91
C VAL A 156 4.65 -12.71 -35.97
N ALA A 157 5.53 -13.63 -35.54
CA ALA A 157 6.48 -14.31 -36.43
C ALA A 157 5.80 -15.33 -37.36
N ASP A 158 4.80 -16.07 -36.87
CA ASP A 158 4.09 -17.09 -37.65
C ASP A 158 2.58 -17.02 -37.39
N PRO A 159 1.81 -16.18 -38.11
CA PRO A 159 0.37 -16.07 -37.94
C PRO A 159 -0.40 -17.27 -38.53
N SER A 160 0.24 -18.42 -38.75
CA SER A 160 -0.42 -19.64 -39.23
C SER A 160 -1.53 -20.11 -38.29
N LYS A 161 -2.42 -20.97 -38.82
CA LYS A 161 -3.50 -21.59 -38.03
C LYS A 161 -2.99 -22.35 -36.81
N GLY A 162 -1.78 -22.89 -36.85
CA GLY A 162 -1.18 -23.62 -35.73
C GLY A 162 -0.84 -22.72 -34.55
N ALA A 163 -0.14 -21.61 -34.79
CA ALA A 163 0.21 -20.64 -33.74
C ALA A 163 -1.04 -19.96 -33.17
N ALA A 164 -1.98 -19.58 -34.03
CA ALA A 164 -3.25 -18.99 -33.61
C ALA A 164 -4.04 -19.91 -32.66
N GLU A 165 -4.03 -21.23 -32.93
CA GLU A 165 -4.67 -22.22 -32.06
C GLU A 165 -3.92 -22.39 -30.73
N LEU A 166 -2.58 -22.41 -30.73
CA LEU A 166 -1.78 -22.43 -29.49
C LEU A 166 -2.04 -21.22 -28.61
N ILE A 167 -2.08 -20.03 -29.22
CA ILE A 167 -2.39 -18.77 -28.55
C ILE A 167 -3.77 -18.85 -27.92
N ARG A 168 -4.77 -19.25 -28.69
CA ARG A 168 -6.15 -19.39 -28.20
C ARG A 168 -6.22 -20.37 -27.02
N GLN A 169 -5.59 -21.54 -27.13
CA GLN A 169 -5.60 -22.54 -26.07
C GLN A 169 -4.86 -22.07 -24.82
N THR A 170 -3.72 -21.39 -24.97
CA THR A 170 -2.93 -20.87 -23.85
C THR A 170 -3.66 -19.74 -23.13
N VAL A 171 -4.26 -18.81 -23.88
CA VAL A 171 -5.11 -17.73 -23.34
C VAL A 171 -6.31 -18.33 -22.61
N GLN A 172 -7.05 -19.26 -23.22
CA GLN A 172 -8.18 -19.94 -22.57
C GLN A 172 -7.75 -20.66 -21.30
N HIS A 173 -6.57 -21.29 -21.29
CA HIS A 173 -6.06 -21.95 -20.10
C HIS A 173 -5.72 -20.93 -19.01
N ALA A 174 -5.13 -19.79 -19.36
CA ALA A 174 -4.63 -18.76 -18.44
C ALA A 174 -5.72 -17.89 -17.78
N VAL A 175 -6.85 -17.65 -18.46
CA VAL A 175 -7.94 -16.78 -17.94
C VAL A 175 -9.33 -17.43 -18.00
N GLY A 176 -9.45 -18.66 -18.49
CA GLY A 176 -10.72 -19.38 -18.67
C GLY A 176 -11.13 -20.26 -17.49
N ASP A 177 -11.95 -21.26 -17.77
CA ASP A 177 -12.57 -22.10 -16.73
C ASP A 177 -11.56 -23.01 -16.03
N GLU A 178 -10.52 -23.47 -16.73
CA GLU A 178 -9.42 -24.23 -16.14
C GLU A 178 -8.67 -23.42 -15.08
N PHE A 179 -8.41 -22.13 -15.34
CA PHE A 179 -7.82 -21.22 -14.36
C PHE A 179 -8.72 -21.04 -13.14
N LYS A 180 -10.03 -20.81 -13.35
CA LYS A 180 -11.00 -20.66 -12.24
C LYS A 180 -11.09 -21.92 -11.38
N GLN A 181 -11.08 -23.10 -12.00
CA GLN A 181 -11.09 -24.38 -11.28
C GLN A 181 -9.78 -24.63 -10.51
N LEU A 182 -8.63 -24.27 -11.09
CA LEU A 182 -7.36 -24.30 -10.36
C LEU A 182 -7.40 -23.36 -9.15
N LYS A 183 -7.79 -22.10 -9.35
CA LYS A 183 -7.93 -21.09 -8.29
C LYS A 183 -8.81 -21.58 -7.15
N GLN A 184 -9.99 -22.14 -7.45
CA GLN A 184 -10.89 -22.65 -6.40
C GLN A 184 -10.25 -23.79 -5.60
N ARG A 185 -9.63 -24.77 -6.26
CA ARG A 185 -8.94 -25.88 -5.58
C ARG A 185 -7.82 -25.40 -4.65
N LEU A 186 -7.09 -24.37 -5.05
CA LEU A 186 -6.00 -23.79 -4.24
C LEU A 186 -6.54 -22.98 -3.06
N LEU A 187 -7.66 -22.26 -3.24
CA LEU A 187 -8.32 -21.55 -2.15
C LEU A 187 -8.82 -22.51 -1.07
N ASP A 188 -9.35 -23.67 -1.45
CA ASP A 188 -9.82 -24.68 -0.50
C ASP A 188 -8.68 -25.17 0.43
N VAL A 189 -7.46 -25.32 -0.10
CA VAL A 189 -6.25 -25.67 0.68
C VAL A 189 -5.90 -24.56 1.68
N LEU A 190 -5.99 -23.29 1.27
CA LEU A 190 -5.70 -22.15 2.15
C LEU A 190 -6.77 -21.92 3.23
N GLU A 191 -7.93 -22.58 3.14
CA GLU A 191 -8.96 -22.57 4.18
C GLU A 191 -8.73 -23.60 5.29
N ALA A 192 -7.75 -24.49 5.12
CA ALA A 192 -7.44 -25.53 6.07
C ALA A 192 -7.04 -24.93 7.44
N LYS A 193 -7.61 -25.48 8.51
CA LYS A 193 -7.41 -24.97 9.88
C LYS A 193 -6.20 -25.57 10.59
N HIS A 194 -5.31 -26.27 9.86
CA HIS A 194 -4.21 -27.04 10.45
C HIS A 194 -3.28 -26.21 11.34
N LYS A 195 -2.92 -25.00 10.92
CA LYS A 195 -2.08 -24.09 11.73
C LYS A 195 -2.77 -23.68 13.04
N GLN A 196 -4.10 -23.50 13.01
CA GLN A 196 -4.87 -23.19 14.22
C GLN A 196 -4.87 -24.38 15.18
N ASP A 197 -5.09 -25.59 14.65
CA ASP A 197 -5.04 -26.83 15.44
C ASP A 197 -3.64 -27.08 16.03
N LEU A 198 -2.56 -26.75 15.30
CA LEU A 198 -1.19 -26.82 15.79
C LEU A 198 -0.96 -25.85 16.94
N MET A 199 -1.40 -24.59 16.82
CA MET A 199 -1.30 -23.60 17.89
C MET A 199 -1.99 -24.10 19.16
N ASP A 200 -3.19 -24.65 19.03
CA ASP A 200 -3.94 -25.19 20.17
C ASP A 200 -3.23 -26.36 20.86
N ARG A 201 -2.57 -27.21 20.09
CA ARG A 201 -1.76 -28.31 20.64
C ARG A 201 -0.46 -27.82 21.28
N VAL A 202 0.15 -26.75 20.77
CA VAL A 202 1.34 -26.13 21.39
C VAL A 202 0.96 -25.57 22.76
N MET A 203 -0.14 -24.82 22.83
CA MET A 203 -0.68 -24.26 24.07
C MET A 203 -1.10 -25.33 25.09
N ALA A 204 -1.54 -26.51 24.62
CA ALA A 204 -1.93 -27.61 25.49
C ALA A 204 -0.73 -28.36 26.10
N LYS A 205 0.45 -28.30 25.47
CA LYS A 205 1.67 -28.93 25.96
C LYS A 205 2.42 -27.99 26.91
N ARG A 206 3.01 -28.54 27.98
CA ARG A 206 3.80 -27.77 28.97
C ARG A 206 5.26 -27.67 28.54
N TYR A 207 5.56 -26.78 27.61
CA TYR A 207 6.93 -26.47 27.22
C TYR A 207 7.59 -25.46 28.17
N ASP A 208 8.90 -25.29 28.01
CA ASP A 208 9.56 -24.09 28.50
C ASP A 208 8.95 -22.84 27.81
N PRO A 209 8.66 -21.75 28.55
CA PRO A 209 8.01 -20.57 27.99
C PRO A 209 8.72 -19.93 26.79
N ALA A 210 10.05 -20.00 26.71
CA ALA A 210 10.80 -19.44 25.59
C ALA A 210 10.63 -20.29 24.31
N VAL A 211 10.59 -21.61 24.46
CA VAL A 211 10.37 -22.56 23.36
C VAL A 211 8.92 -22.47 22.86
N GLU A 212 7.95 -22.47 23.78
CA GLU A 212 6.53 -22.26 23.47
C GLU A 212 6.33 -20.98 22.65
N ARG A 213 6.97 -19.89 23.11
CA ARG A 213 6.94 -18.60 22.44
C ARG A 213 7.52 -18.64 21.03
N GLY A 214 8.69 -19.27 20.85
CA GLY A 214 9.31 -19.41 19.53
C GLY A 214 8.39 -20.13 18.54
N TYR A 215 7.74 -21.21 18.98
CA TYR A 215 6.82 -21.99 18.14
C TYR A 215 5.55 -21.22 17.76
N LEU A 216 4.95 -20.51 18.71
CA LEU A 216 3.72 -19.76 18.44
C LEU A 216 3.97 -18.56 17.52
N LEU A 217 5.09 -17.87 17.68
CA LEU A 217 5.48 -16.79 16.75
C LEU A 217 5.68 -17.32 15.33
N ALA A 218 6.34 -18.47 15.17
CA ALA A 218 6.51 -19.11 13.86
C ALA A 218 5.17 -19.49 13.22
N LEU A 219 4.25 -20.07 13.99
CA LEU A 219 2.91 -20.45 13.51
C LEU A 219 2.04 -19.25 13.16
N VAL A 220 2.05 -18.19 13.97
CA VAL A 220 1.31 -16.94 13.70
C VAL A 220 1.81 -16.29 12.44
N ARG A 221 3.14 -16.14 12.30
CA ARG A 221 3.75 -15.58 11.09
C ARG A 221 3.37 -16.37 9.85
N ALA A 222 3.47 -17.69 9.91
CA ALA A 222 3.10 -18.55 8.79
C ALA A 222 1.60 -18.49 8.47
N ALA A 223 0.73 -18.28 9.46
CA ALA A 223 -0.71 -18.12 9.24
C ALA A 223 -1.04 -16.76 8.60
N ASP A 224 -0.40 -15.67 9.05
CA ASP A 224 -0.58 -14.34 8.48
C ASP A 224 -0.10 -14.27 7.03
N GLU A 225 1.03 -14.91 6.74
CA GLU A 225 1.59 -15.07 5.40
C GLU A 225 0.64 -15.83 4.46
N ASP A 226 0.02 -16.93 4.91
CA ASP A 226 -0.98 -17.68 4.11
C ASP A 226 -2.28 -16.90 3.93
N MET A 227 -2.76 -16.19 4.96
CA MET A 227 -3.95 -15.35 4.85
C MET A 227 -3.75 -14.22 3.83
N SER A 228 -2.55 -13.64 3.79
CA SER A 228 -2.16 -12.67 2.76
C SER A 228 -2.24 -13.32 1.36
N THR A 229 -1.65 -14.52 1.20
CA THR A 229 -1.73 -15.30 -0.05
C THR A 229 -3.16 -15.60 -0.45
N LYS A 230 -4.02 -16.06 0.48
CA LYS A 230 -5.45 -16.28 0.21
C LYS A 230 -6.13 -15.00 -0.27
N GLY A 231 -5.89 -13.88 0.42
CA GLY A 231 -6.47 -12.59 0.06
C GLY A 231 -6.04 -12.11 -1.33
N ARG A 232 -4.78 -12.35 -1.70
CA ARG A 232 -4.25 -12.03 -3.04
C ARG A 232 -4.83 -12.95 -4.12
N ILE A 233 -4.87 -14.26 -3.87
CA ILE A 233 -5.41 -15.26 -4.81
C ILE A 233 -6.91 -15.10 -5.01
N ASP A 234 -7.69 -14.86 -3.96
CA ASP A 234 -9.14 -14.64 -4.08
C ASP A 234 -9.44 -13.45 -5.02
N ARG A 235 -8.63 -12.39 -4.95
CA ARG A 235 -8.86 -11.13 -5.68
C ARG A 235 -8.23 -11.05 -7.06
N THR A 236 -7.22 -11.87 -7.37
CA THR A 236 -6.51 -11.85 -8.65
C THR A 236 -7.20 -12.71 -9.70
N GLU A 237 -7.24 -12.25 -10.95
CA GLU A 237 -7.57 -13.07 -12.12
C GLU A 237 -6.32 -13.30 -13.00
N GLU A 238 -5.13 -13.03 -12.43
CA GLU A 238 -3.87 -13.03 -13.16
C GLU A 238 -3.07 -14.30 -12.85
N LEU A 239 -2.78 -15.10 -13.89
CA LEU A 239 -2.02 -16.36 -13.77
C LEU A 239 -0.69 -16.16 -13.03
N ILE A 240 0.04 -15.08 -13.34
CA ILE A 240 1.34 -14.81 -12.73
C ILE A 240 1.26 -14.70 -11.21
N LEU A 241 0.27 -13.98 -10.67
CA LEU A 241 0.10 -13.82 -9.24
C LEU A 241 -0.30 -15.13 -8.58
N LEU A 242 -1.23 -15.89 -9.17
CA LEU A 242 -1.63 -17.19 -8.63
C LEU A 242 -0.44 -18.15 -8.50
N VAL A 243 0.39 -18.22 -9.54
CA VAL A 243 1.54 -19.13 -9.59
C VAL A 243 2.60 -18.74 -8.56
N VAL A 244 2.92 -17.46 -8.48
CA VAL A 244 3.96 -16.93 -7.57
C VAL A 244 3.50 -17.05 -6.12
N GLU A 245 2.27 -16.66 -5.81
CA GLU A 245 1.70 -16.74 -4.47
C GLU A 245 1.65 -18.18 -3.95
N MET A 246 1.19 -19.12 -4.77
CA MET A 246 1.14 -20.52 -4.37
C MET A 246 2.52 -21.15 -4.28
N THR A 247 3.44 -20.82 -5.19
CA THR A 247 4.82 -21.31 -5.09
C THR A 247 5.47 -20.80 -3.80
N ALA A 248 5.28 -19.52 -3.47
CA ALA A 248 5.74 -18.95 -2.20
C ALA A 248 5.06 -19.60 -0.99
N CYS A 249 3.77 -19.95 -1.07
CA CYS A 249 3.06 -20.66 -0.01
C CYS A 249 3.66 -22.05 0.24
N LEU A 250 3.95 -22.80 -0.82
CA LEU A 250 4.57 -24.13 -0.73
C LEU A 250 5.98 -24.04 -0.11
N VAL A 251 6.78 -23.04 -0.53
CA VAL A 251 8.11 -22.77 0.05
C VAL A 251 8.02 -22.42 1.53
N ARG A 252 7.08 -21.55 1.92
CA ARG A 252 6.83 -21.17 3.32
C ARG A 252 6.38 -22.36 4.16
N GLY A 253 5.52 -23.24 3.62
CA GLY A 253 5.12 -24.49 4.25
C GLY A 253 6.31 -25.42 4.54
N ALA A 254 7.17 -25.64 3.55
CA ALA A 254 8.39 -26.44 3.73
C ALA A 254 9.37 -25.83 4.76
N ARG A 255 9.51 -24.49 4.78
CA ARG A 255 10.31 -23.79 5.79
C ARG A 255 9.72 -23.96 7.20
N LEU A 256 8.40 -23.94 7.33
CA LEU A 256 7.71 -24.14 8.62
C LEU A 256 7.98 -25.55 9.17
N GLU A 257 7.90 -26.59 8.35
CA GLU A 257 8.20 -27.98 8.77
C GLU A 257 9.67 -28.17 9.19
N ARG A 258 10.60 -27.41 8.59
CA ARG A 258 12.00 -27.42 9.02
C ARG A 258 12.23 -26.67 10.33
N ALA A 259 11.59 -25.51 10.49
CA ALA A 259 11.71 -24.67 11.69
C ALA A 259 11.02 -25.30 12.90
N LEU A 260 9.91 -25.99 12.66
CA LEU A 260 9.13 -26.74 13.63
C LEU A 260 9.09 -28.17 13.11
N PRO A 261 9.86 -29.14 13.63
CA PRO A 261 9.80 -30.53 13.16
C PRO A 261 8.41 -31.13 13.46
N LEU A 262 7.43 -30.80 12.62
CA LEU A 262 6.01 -31.00 12.89
C LEU A 262 5.68 -32.47 13.03
N SER A 263 6.41 -33.34 12.31
CA SER A 263 6.30 -34.78 12.40
C SER A 263 6.69 -35.33 13.78
N GLU A 264 7.66 -34.72 14.45
CA GLU A 264 8.04 -35.05 15.84
C GLU A 264 7.01 -34.50 16.84
N PHE A 265 6.38 -33.38 16.50
CA PHE A 265 5.40 -32.72 17.35
C PHE A 265 4.03 -33.40 17.32
N ASP A 266 3.50 -33.66 16.11
CA ASP A 266 2.22 -34.26 15.82
C ASP A 266 2.19 -34.90 14.42
N ALA A 267 2.67 -36.14 14.32
CA ALA A 267 2.78 -36.85 13.05
C ALA A 267 1.47 -36.98 12.26
N LYS A 268 0.29 -36.91 12.91
CA LYS A 268 -0.98 -36.97 12.18
C LYS A 268 -1.27 -35.63 11.52
N LEU A 269 -1.25 -34.54 12.29
CA LEU A 269 -1.54 -33.20 11.78
C LEU A 269 -0.48 -32.72 10.79
N ALA A 270 0.79 -33.08 11.01
CA ALA A 270 1.87 -32.83 10.06
C ALA A 270 1.62 -33.54 8.71
N ARG A 271 1.16 -34.80 8.73
CA ARG A 271 0.79 -35.50 7.50
C ARG A 271 -0.38 -34.84 6.78
N GLU A 272 -1.43 -34.45 7.51
CA GLU A 272 -2.59 -33.77 6.90
C GLU A 272 -2.17 -32.43 6.25
N MET A 273 -1.34 -31.63 6.92
CA MET A 273 -0.83 -30.38 6.35
C MET A 273 0.09 -30.64 5.14
N ASN A 274 0.94 -31.67 5.20
CA ASN A 274 1.80 -32.04 4.08
C ASN A 274 0.98 -32.57 2.90
N ASP A 275 -0.08 -33.35 3.13
CA ASP A 275 -0.98 -33.86 2.10
C ASP A 275 -1.69 -32.71 1.36
N ASP A 276 -2.08 -31.65 2.08
CA ASP A 276 -2.67 -30.43 1.53
C ASP A 276 -1.68 -29.62 0.67
N LEU A 277 -0.44 -29.43 1.16
CA LEU A 277 0.62 -28.77 0.38
C LEU A 277 0.99 -29.59 -0.87
N ASP A 278 1.12 -30.90 -0.72
CA ASP A 278 1.34 -31.84 -1.80
C ASP A 278 0.20 -31.79 -2.84
N TYR A 279 -1.05 -31.70 -2.38
CA TYR A 279 -2.21 -31.56 -3.26
C TYR A 279 -2.15 -30.25 -4.05
N ALA A 280 -1.83 -29.13 -3.40
CA ALA A 280 -1.66 -27.83 -4.07
C ALA A 280 -0.52 -27.87 -5.11
N GLY A 281 0.63 -28.44 -4.78
CA GLY A 281 1.75 -28.63 -5.71
C GLY A 281 1.36 -29.50 -6.91
N ARG A 282 0.69 -30.64 -6.68
CA ARG A 282 0.18 -31.52 -7.75
C ARG A 282 -0.88 -30.84 -8.62
N ALA A 283 -1.73 -29.98 -8.04
CA ALA A 283 -2.74 -29.23 -8.79
C ALA A 283 -2.08 -28.23 -9.76
N LEU A 284 -1.06 -27.49 -9.31
CA LEU A 284 -0.26 -26.60 -10.15
C LEU A 284 0.52 -27.38 -11.23
N GLN A 285 1.20 -28.47 -10.83
CA GLN A 285 1.95 -29.31 -11.76
C GLN A 285 1.05 -29.82 -12.89
N ARG A 286 -0.10 -30.39 -12.53
CA ARG A 286 -1.07 -30.92 -13.49
C ARG A 286 -1.55 -29.84 -14.45
N TYR A 287 -1.83 -28.64 -13.95
CA TYR A 287 -2.28 -27.52 -14.78
C TYR A 287 -1.27 -27.17 -15.88
N PHE A 288 0.03 -27.15 -15.58
CA PHE A 288 1.06 -26.89 -16.59
C PHE A 288 1.30 -28.07 -17.53
N LEU A 289 1.25 -29.31 -17.03
CA LEU A 289 1.39 -30.51 -17.87
C LEU A 289 0.23 -30.66 -18.87
N GLU A 290 -0.98 -30.27 -18.49
CA GLU A 290 -2.13 -30.25 -19.41
C GLU A 290 -1.92 -29.26 -20.58
N LEU A 291 -1.33 -28.09 -20.30
CA LEU A 291 -0.99 -27.12 -21.34
C LEU A 291 0.20 -27.57 -22.18
N LEU A 292 1.21 -28.21 -21.58
CA LEU A 292 2.34 -28.80 -22.29
C LEU A 292 1.88 -29.90 -23.26
N ALA A 293 0.96 -30.78 -22.82
CA ALA A 293 0.41 -31.83 -23.68
C ALA A 293 -0.38 -31.25 -24.87
N LYS A 294 -1.10 -30.13 -24.67
CA LYS A 294 -1.74 -29.38 -25.76
C LYS A 294 -0.71 -28.84 -26.75
N ALA A 295 0.39 -28.27 -26.27
CA ALA A 295 1.49 -27.80 -27.12
C ALA A 295 2.19 -28.95 -27.86
N ASP A 296 2.52 -30.06 -27.20
CA ASP A 296 3.17 -31.23 -27.81
C ASP A 296 2.33 -31.90 -28.92
N ALA A 297 1.00 -31.74 -28.87
CA ALA A 297 0.10 -32.23 -29.91
C ALA A 297 0.11 -31.39 -31.21
N MET A 298 0.78 -30.23 -31.21
CA MET A 298 0.87 -29.34 -32.37
C MET A 298 2.03 -29.68 -33.29
N GLN A 299 1.88 -29.37 -34.57
CA GLN A 299 3.00 -29.52 -35.52
C GLN A 299 4.07 -28.45 -35.26
N PRO A 300 5.37 -28.80 -35.39
CA PRO A 300 6.46 -27.83 -35.27
C PRO A 300 6.34 -26.71 -36.30
N PHE A 301 6.76 -25.50 -35.93
CA PHE A 301 6.79 -24.35 -36.83
C PHE A 301 7.94 -24.49 -37.85
N GLY A 302 7.69 -24.02 -39.08
CA GLY A 302 8.59 -24.24 -40.22
C GLY A 302 9.78 -23.28 -40.30
N ASP A 303 9.71 -22.13 -39.62
CA ASP A 303 10.80 -21.16 -39.56
C ASP A 303 11.65 -21.34 -38.28
N GLU A 304 12.95 -21.03 -38.37
CA GLU A 304 13.92 -21.25 -37.30
C GLU A 304 13.59 -20.46 -36.02
N GLY A 305 13.09 -19.22 -36.16
CA GLY A 305 12.78 -18.34 -35.03
C GLY A 305 11.55 -18.78 -34.24
N SER A 306 10.46 -19.12 -34.93
CA SER A 306 9.22 -19.66 -34.37
C SER A 306 9.43 -21.06 -33.80
N GLY A 307 10.29 -21.88 -34.42
CA GLY A 307 10.73 -23.16 -33.86
C GLY A 307 11.40 -22.99 -32.49
N VAL A 308 12.35 -22.06 -32.38
CA VAL A 308 13.03 -21.75 -31.11
C VAL A 308 12.05 -21.21 -30.06
N ALA A 309 11.18 -20.27 -30.44
CA ALA A 309 10.20 -19.69 -29.52
C ALA A 309 9.22 -20.75 -28.97
N PHE A 310 8.82 -21.70 -29.81
CA PHE A 310 7.94 -22.80 -29.41
C PHE A 310 8.61 -23.81 -28.48
N GLU A 311 9.86 -24.17 -28.73
CA GLU A 311 10.62 -25.03 -27.80
C GLU A 311 10.88 -24.32 -26.46
N ASN A 312 11.14 -23.02 -26.48
CA ASN A 312 11.25 -22.20 -25.27
C ASN A 312 9.93 -22.21 -24.47
N LEU A 313 8.79 -22.06 -25.14
CA LEU A 313 7.46 -22.14 -24.51
C LEU A 313 7.26 -23.49 -23.82
N LYS A 314 7.55 -24.60 -24.50
CA LYS A 314 7.44 -25.94 -23.91
C LYS A 314 8.39 -26.14 -22.73
N THR A 315 9.60 -25.59 -22.82
CA THR A 315 10.59 -25.62 -21.73
C THR A 315 10.07 -24.85 -20.52
N CYS A 316 9.43 -23.69 -20.70
CA CYS A 316 8.81 -22.93 -19.61
C CYS A 316 7.74 -23.76 -18.89
N LEU A 317 6.82 -24.38 -19.64
CA LEU A 317 5.75 -25.20 -19.09
C LEU A 317 6.29 -26.40 -18.30
N ARG A 318 7.34 -27.05 -18.83
CA ARG A 318 8.00 -28.18 -18.16
C ARG A 318 8.67 -27.72 -16.87
N SER A 319 9.43 -26.63 -16.89
CA SER A 319 10.07 -26.08 -15.69
C SER A 319 9.08 -25.57 -14.64
N LEU A 320 7.94 -25.00 -15.05
CA LEU A 320 6.87 -24.63 -14.13
C LEU A 320 6.25 -25.85 -13.45
N ALA A 321 6.02 -26.93 -14.21
CA ALA A 321 5.56 -28.20 -13.67
C ALA A 321 6.58 -28.84 -12.71
N GLU A 322 7.87 -28.78 -13.05
CA GLU A 322 8.98 -29.26 -12.20
C GLU A 322 9.04 -28.48 -10.89
N ILE A 323 9.01 -27.14 -10.93
CA ILE A 323 8.95 -26.31 -9.71
C ILE A 323 7.77 -26.73 -8.84
N ALA A 324 6.56 -26.85 -9.40
CA ALA A 324 5.38 -27.24 -8.64
C ALA A 324 5.48 -28.65 -8.02
N ALA A 325 6.24 -29.56 -8.62
CA ALA A 325 6.43 -30.93 -8.16
C ALA A 325 7.58 -31.09 -7.15
N GLU A 326 8.62 -30.26 -7.29
CA GLU A 326 9.91 -30.41 -6.63
C GLU A 326 10.16 -29.36 -5.55
N ILE A 327 9.16 -28.58 -5.13
CA ILE A 327 9.29 -27.72 -3.93
C ILE A 327 9.55 -28.62 -2.72
N ARG A 328 10.82 -28.94 -2.51
CA ARG A 328 11.38 -29.65 -1.38
C ARG A 328 12.48 -28.76 -0.85
N THR A 329 12.27 -28.29 0.38
CA THR A 329 13.22 -27.55 1.24
C THR A 329 14.27 -26.76 0.47
N PRO A 330 14.07 -25.44 0.22
CA PRO A 330 15.15 -24.61 -0.26
C PRO A 330 16.35 -24.75 0.66
N ASP A 331 17.55 -24.88 0.08
CA ASP A 331 18.80 -24.74 0.81
C ASP A 331 18.88 -23.30 1.32
N LEU A 332 18.31 -23.04 2.49
CA LEU A 332 18.63 -21.82 3.22
C LEU A 332 20.16 -21.82 3.37
N PRO A 333 20.85 -20.72 3.00
CA PRO A 333 22.28 -20.64 3.20
C PRO A 333 22.59 -21.01 4.65
N PRO A 334 23.56 -21.89 4.92
CA PRO A 334 23.90 -22.23 6.29
C PRO A 334 24.15 -20.93 7.05
N ALA A 335 23.43 -20.74 8.16
CA ALA A 335 23.70 -19.62 9.04
C ALA A 335 25.19 -19.68 9.40
N ARG A 336 25.96 -18.65 9.04
CA ARG A 336 27.34 -18.57 9.49
C ARG A 336 27.26 -18.44 11.01
N GLU A 337 27.80 -19.41 11.75
CA GLU A 337 27.68 -19.48 13.21
C GLU A 337 28.05 -18.13 13.85
N GLY A 338 27.14 -17.59 14.67
CA GLY A 338 27.34 -16.31 15.37
C GLY A 338 27.25 -15.04 14.51
N LEU A 339 26.88 -15.12 13.23
CA LEU A 339 26.70 -13.96 12.34
C LEU A 339 25.24 -13.75 11.94
N VAL A 340 24.79 -12.51 12.03
CA VAL A 340 23.48 -12.05 11.58
C VAL A 340 23.63 -11.42 10.19
N PRO A 341 23.03 -11.98 9.13
CA PRO A 341 23.13 -11.38 7.79
C PRO A 341 22.29 -10.10 7.70
N ILE A 342 22.89 -9.06 7.12
CA ILE A 342 22.27 -7.79 6.74
C ILE A 342 22.42 -7.68 5.22
N ARG A 343 21.40 -8.14 4.51
CA ARG A 343 21.33 -8.10 3.06
C ARG A 343 20.25 -7.12 2.63
N LEU A 344 20.66 -6.14 1.86
CA LEU A 344 19.80 -5.03 1.42
C LEU A 344 19.88 -4.94 -0.09
N MET A 345 18.75 -4.70 -0.74
CA MET A 345 18.68 -4.41 -2.17
C MET A 345 17.92 -3.11 -2.38
N LEU A 346 18.48 -2.21 -3.19
CA LEU A 346 17.80 -1.03 -3.69
C LEU A 346 17.25 -1.30 -5.08
N MET A 347 15.99 -0.93 -5.30
CA MET A 347 15.31 -1.06 -6.58
C MET A 347 14.34 0.10 -6.79
N TYR A 348 14.09 0.48 -8.04
CA TYR A 348 13.03 1.42 -8.36
C TYR A 348 11.66 0.79 -8.04
N GLU A 349 10.82 1.50 -7.28
CA GLU A 349 9.56 0.97 -6.73
C GLU A 349 8.61 0.44 -7.83
N ALA A 350 8.59 1.09 -8.98
CA ALA A 350 7.67 0.78 -10.07
C ALA A 350 8.14 -0.33 -11.02
N THR A 351 9.43 -0.38 -11.32
CA THR A 351 10.00 -1.30 -12.33
C THR A 351 10.72 -2.48 -11.71
N GLY A 352 11.08 -2.40 -10.42
CA GLY A 352 11.93 -3.38 -9.75
C GLY A 352 13.40 -3.35 -10.19
N ILE A 353 13.76 -2.48 -11.14
CA ILE A 353 15.12 -2.39 -11.66
C ILE A 353 16.06 -2.00 -10.52
N ALA A 354 17.14 -2.76 -10.37
CA ALA A 354 18.17 -2.53 -9.36
C ALA A 354 18.80 -1.14 -9.44
N VAL A 355 19.08 -0.54 -8.29
CA VAL A 355 19.77 0.74 -8.16
C VAL A 355 21.18 0.53 -7.62
N SER A 356 22.15 0.55 -8.53
CA SER A 356 23.58 0.42 -8.23
C SER A 356 24.21 1.73 -7.77
N ASN A 357 25.43 1.69 -7.24
CA ASN A 357 26.23 2.88 -6.93
C ASN A 357 25.56 3.89 -5.99
N ILE A 358 24.75 3.44 -5.02
CA ILE A 358 24.20 4.27 -3.95
C ILE A 358 24.77 3.77 -2.62
N GLU A 359 25.23 4.71 -1.77
CA GLU A 359 25.79 4.36 -0.47
C GLU A 359 24.68 4.05 0.54
N ILE A 360 24.74 2.85 1.13
CA ILE A 360 23.99 2.41 2.29
C ILE A 360 24.84 2.63 3.54
N ILE A 361 24.26 3.25 4.56
CA ILE A 361 24.82 3.33 5.90
C ILE A 361 24.07 2.36 6.80
N VAL A 362 24.80 1.48 7.46
CA VAL A 362 24.26 0.64 8.54
C VAL A 362 24.83 1.14 9.86
N ARG A 363 23.96 1.51 10.81
CA ARG A 363 24.30 2.05 12.13
C ARG A 363 23.90 1.09 13.23
N ARG A 364 24.76 0.94 14.23
CA ARG A 364 24.47 0.20 15.47
C ARG A 364 23.81 1.18 16.45
N LEU A 365 22.51 1.02 16.65
CA LEU A 365 21.72 1.81 17.60
C LEU A 365 21.82 1.25 19.03
N ALA A 366 21.96 -0.07 19.16
CA ALA A 366 22.19 -0.76 20.42
C ALA A 366 23.05 -2.00 20.18
N GLY A 367 23.85 -2.37 21.18
CA GLY A 367 24.75 -3.53 21.14
C GLY A 367 26.25 -3.18 21.14
N GLY A 368 27.08 -4.14 21.58
CA GLY A 368 28.54 -4.07 21.66
C GLY A 368 29.29 -4.89 20.61
N GLY A 369 28.57 -5.63 19.75
CA GLY A 369 29.13 -6.43 18.66
C GLY A 369 29.78 -5.63 17.52
N ALA A 370 30.26 -6.30 16.47
CA ALA A 370 30.96 -5.68 15.34
C ALA A 370 30.31 -6.00 13.98
N PHE A 371 30.47 -5.10 13.00
CA PHE A 371 30.12 -5.41 11.62
C PHE A 371 31.22 -6.27 10.99
N VAL A 372 30.83 -7.22 10.14
CA VAL A 372 31.73 -8.13 9.45
C VAL A 372 31.39 -8.11 7.96
N LEU A 373 32.40 -7.93 7.12
CA LEU A 373 32.24 -7.94 5.67
C LEU A 373 32.24 -9.37 5.11
N PRO A 374 31.75 -9.59 3.86
CA PRO A 374 31.75 -10.91 3.25
C PRO A 374 33.12 -11.59 3.16
N ASP A 375 34.18 -10.79 3.06
CA ASP A 375 35.59 -11.22 3.06
C ASP A 375 36.15 -11.55 4.45
N GLY A 376 35.35 -11.37 5.50
CA GLY A 376 35.73 -11.62 6.90
C GLY A 376 36.30 -10.41 7.64
N THR A 377 36.47 -9.26 6.99
CA THR A 377 37.00 -8.05 7.62
C THR A 377 36.04 -7.50 8.67
N GLU A 378 36.55 -7.20 9.86
CA GLU A 378 35.76 -6.65 10.97
C GLU A 378 35.84 -5.12 11.05
N HIS A 379 34.69 -4.52 11.33
CA HIS A 379 34.52 -3.10 11.57
C HIS A 379 33.84 -2.90 12.93
N PRO A 380 34.60 -2.59 13.99
CA PRO A 380 34.06 -2.40 15.35
C PRO A 380 33.32 -1.05 15.52
N GLY A 381 33.44 -0.15 14.55
CA GLY A 381 32.83 1.18 14.57
C GLY A 381 31.30 1.14 14.74
N PRO A 382 30.70 2.28 15.14
CA PRO A 382 29.25 2.39 15.35
C PRO A 382 28.46 2.38 14.03
N GLU A 383 29.13 2.59 12.89
CA GLU A 383 28.52 2.52 11.58
C GLU A 383 29.46 1.90 10.54
N ILE A 384 28.88 1.37 9.47
CA ILE A 384 29.58 0.90 8.28
C ILE A 384 28.86 1.43 7.04
N ARG A 385 29.65 1.83 6.03
CA ARG A 385 29.16 2.37 4.77
C ARG A 385 29.52 1.44 3.63
N ARG A 386 28.56 1.14 2.76
CA ARG A 386 28.72 0.25 1.62
C ARG A 386 27.94 0.76 0.43
N VAL A 387 28.53 0.71 -0.74
CA VAL A 387 27.88 1.09 -1.99
C VAL A 387 27.18 -0.13 -2.59
N THR A 388 25.96 0.04 -3.09
CA THR A 388 25.25 -1.01 -3.82
C THR A 388 26.03 -1.43 -5.06
N ASP A 389 26.13 -2.74 -5.28
CA ASP A 389 26.78 -3.30 -6.46
C ASP A 389 25.92 -3.13 -7.73
N ARG A 390 26.37 -3.72 -8.84
CA ARG A 390 25.64 -3.69 -10.13
C ARG A 390 24.24 -4.31 -10.05
N ASP A 391 24.04 -5.21 -9.11
CA ASP A 391 22.81 -5.94 -8.86
C ASP A 391 21.92 -5.19 -7.84
N GLY A 392 22.33 -3.98 -7.43
CA GLY A 392 21.63 -3.12 -6.49
C GLY A 392 21.75 -3.56 -5.03
N ALA A 393 22.65 -4.50 -4.73
CA ALA A 393 22.71 -5.18 -3.44
C ALA A 393 23.90 -4.77 -2.57
N VAL A 394 23.72 -4.91 -1.26
CA VAL A 394 24.76 -4.83 -0.23
C VAL A 394 24.61 -6.03 0.70
N GLU A 395 25.71 -6.73 0.95
CA GLU A 395 25.79 -7.76 2.00
C GLU A 395 26.80 -7.36 3.07
N ILE A 396 26.33 -7.32 4.31
CA ILE A 396 27.10 -7.10 5.54
C ILE A 396 26.63 -8.16 6.54
N PHE A 397 27.46 -8.48 7.53
CA PHE A 397 27.08 -9.31 8.67
C PHE A 397 27.26 -8.52 9.97
N TYR A 398 26.48 -8.84 10.99
CA TYR A 398 26.70 -8.35 12.35
C TYR A 398 27.06 -9.53 13.26
N ARG A 399 28.15 -9.39 14.00
CA ARG A 399 28.56 -10.34 15.04
C ARG A 399 28.26 -9.74 16.40
N PRO A 400 27.26 -10.26 17.14
CA PRO A 400 27.08 -9.91 18.54
C PRO A 400 28.34 -10.22 19.36
N SER A 401 28.61 -9.39 20.37
CA SER A 401 29.67 -9.63 21.36
C SER A 401 29.38 -10.86 22.25
N ASP A 402 28.10 -11.18 22.42
CA ASP A 402 27.58 -12.40 23.06
C ASP A 402 26.32 -12.88 22.31
N PRO A 403 26.09 -14.20 22.11
CA PRO A 403 24.90 -14.69 21.40
C PRO A 403 23.56 -14.26 21.99
N ALA A 404 23.50 -13.91 23.29
CA ALA A 404 22.29 -13.43 23.94
C ALA A 404 22.16 -11.89 23.97
N GLU A 405 23.13 -11.16 23.40
CA GLU A 405 23.15 -9.70 23.39
C GLU A 405 21.90 -9.12 22.70
N PRO A 406 21.16 -8.23 23.37
CA PRO A 406 20.17 -7.42 22.68
C PRO A 406 20.89 -6.37 21.82
N TYR A 407 20.70 -6.45 20.51
CA TYR A 407 21.21 -5.45 19.57
C TYR A 407 20.07 -4.83 18.75
N ARG A 408 20.36 -3.65 18.20
CA ARG A 408 19.49 -2.97 17.24
C ARG A 408 20.33 -2.22 16.22
N LEU A 409 20.04 -2.46 14.95
CA LEU A 409 20.71 -1.78 13.84
C LEU A 409 19.68 -1.03 13.01
N SER A 410 20.08 0.06 12.38
CA SER A 410 19.35 0.70 11.29
C SER A 410 20.18 0.70 10.02
N ALA A 411 19.52 0.62 8.87
CA ALA A 411 20.13 0.79 7.57
C ALA A 411 19.37 1.87 6.81
N THR A 412 20.09 2.74 6.10
CA THR A 412 19.51 3.84 5.32
C THR A 412 20.37 4.19 4.11
N TYR A 413 19.76 4.67 3.03
CA TYR A 413 20.46 5.16 1.85
C TYR A 413 20.44 6.70 1.75
N ASP A 414 19.46 7.35 2.38
CA ASP A 414 19.13 8.78 2.26
C ASP A 414 18.96 9.49 3.62
N ASP A 415 19.20 8.78 4.73
CA ASP A 415 18.93 9.20 6.12
C ASP A 415 17.44 9.37 6.50
N LEU A 416 16.51 9.08 5.58
CA LEU A 416 15.06 9.17 5.80
C LEU A 416 14.41 7.79 5.79
N SER A 417 14.70 7.03 4.74
CA SER A 417 14.26 5.66 4.54
C SER A 417 15.13 4.74 5.40
N CYS A 418 14.57 4.25 6.51
CA CYS A 418 15.26 3.38 7.45
C CYS A 418 14.64 1.99 7.53
N VAL A 419 15.49 0.97 7.51
CA VAL A 419 15.12 -0.42 7.82
C VAL A 419 15.85 -0.86 9.07
N TYR A 420 15.18 -1.61 9.94
CA TYR A 420 15.73 -2.02 11.24
C TYR A 420 16.03 -3.52 11.31
N PHE A 421 17.08 -3.86 12.06
CA PHE A 421 17.47 -5.24 12.33
C PHE A 421 17.59 -5.48 13.85
N PRO A 422 17.00 -6.57 14.38
CA PRO A 422 16.06 -7.48 13.70
C PRO A 422 14.74 -6.75 13.34
N SER A 423 14.11 -7.15 12.23
CA SER A 423 12.88 -6.53 11.68
C SER A 423 11.67 -6.55 12.62
N ASP A 424 11.76 -7.32 13.70
CA ASP A 424 10.66 -7.81 14.51
C ASP A 424 10.66 -7.20 15.93
N ARG A 425 11.49 -6.21 16.24
CA ARG A 425 11.53 -5.60 17.58
C ARG A 425 10.84 -4.23 17.62
N ASN A 426 9.93 -4.08 18.57
CA ASN A 426 9.22 -2.83 18.85
C ASN A 426 10.23 -1.80 19.41
N PRO A 427 10.24 -0.54 18.93
CA PRO A 427 11.11 0.49 19.47
C PRO A 427 10.93 0.77 20.97
N ASN A 428 9.75 0.44 21.51
CA ASN A 428 9.37 0.72 22.89
C ASN A 428 9.58 -0.46 23.87
N GLU A 429 10.24 -1.53 23.42
CA GLU A 429 10.49 -2.75 24.21
C GLU A 429 11.83 -2.76 24.96
N ASP A 430 12.34 -1.60 25.39
CA ASP A 430 13.46 -1.59 26.35
C ASP A 430 12.96 -1.78 27.78
N PRO A 431 13.35 -2.86 28.49
CA PRO A 431 13.17 -2.97 29.92
C PRO A 431 14.26 -2.15 30.61
N ALA A 432 13.90 -0.97 31.14
CA ALA A 432 14.71 -0.22 32.10
C ALA A 432 16.19 -0.01 31.72
N GLY A 433 16.44 0.92 30.79
CA GLY A 433 17.73 1.61 30.60
C GLY A 433 17.47 3.13 30.58
N PRO A 434 18.45 3.98 30.93
CA PRO A 434 18.20 5.37 31.27
C PRO A 434 17.50 6.09 30.11
N HIS A 435 16.58 6.98 30.48
CA HIS A 435 15.96 7.95 29.60
C HIS A 435 16.90 8.33 28.47
N ILE A 436 16.47 8.11 27.23
CA ILE A 436 17.06 8.80 26.08
C ILE A 436 16.70 10.28 26.28
N GLU A 437 17.45 10.94 27.15
CA GLU A 437 17.55 12.39 27.22
C GLU A 437 18.02 12.83 25.84
N GLU A 438 17.16 13.58 25.16
CA GLU A 438 17.50 14.74 24.34
C GLU A 438 18.98 14.87 23.98
N SER A 439 19.44 14.09 23.01
CA SER A 439 20.65 14.37 22.23
C SER A 439 20.70 13.52 20.97
N MET A 440 19.65 13.59 20.14
CA MET A 440 19.90 13.58 18.69
C MET A 440 20.47 14.95 18.32
N ASP A 441 21.69 15.19 18.78
CA ASP A 441 22.52 16.28 18.31
C ASP A 441 22.94 15.87 16.89
N PHE A 442 22.17 16.32 15.90
CA PHE A 442 22.50 16.22 14.48
C PHE A 442 23.74 17.09 14.23
N GLY A 443 24.90 16.60 14.65
CA GLY A 443 26.18 17.25 14.44
C GLY A 443 26.49 17.37 12.94
N GLY A 444 26.21 18.55 12.39
CA GLY A 444 27.14 19.23 11.48
C GLY A 444 27.20 18.82 10.00
N ALA A 445 26.12 18.30 9.41
CA ALA A 445 25.71 18.46 7.99
C ALA A 445 24.32 17.82 7.83
N PRO A 446 23.33 18.46 7.20
CA PRO A 446 21.93 18.12 7.42
C PRO A 446 21.56 16.85 6.64
N ALA A 447 20.78 15.95 7.23
CA ALA A 447 20.22 14.77 6.54
C ALA A 447 19.56 15.12 5.18
N MET A 448 19.04 16.35 5.03
CA MET A 448 18.54 16.90 3.76
C MET A 448 19.57 16.90 2.62
N ASP A 449 20.87 17.07 2.89
CA ASP A 449 21.91 17.14 1.85
C ASP A 449 22.13 15.77 1.20
N ARG A 450 22.06 14.69 1.98
CA ARG A 450 22.21 13.33 1.46
C ARG A 450 20.98 12.90 0.67
N THR A 451 19.78 13.10 1.22
CA THR A 451 18.54 12.78 0.49
C THR A 451 18.52 13.50 -0.85
N MET A 452 18.76 14.81 -0.84
CA MET A 452 18.78 15.62 -2.04
C MET A 452 19.83 15.12 -3.02
N LYS A 453 21.05 14.81 -2.55
CA LYS A 453 22.10 14.22 -3.39
C LYS A 453 21.65 12.92 -4.06
N VAL A 454 21.05 12.00 -3.32
CA VAL A 454 20.51 10.75 -3.89
C VAL A 454 19.43 11.07 -4.93
N SER A 455 18.49 11.96 -4.62
CA SER A 455 17.44 12.38 -5.55
C SER A 455 18.00 12.95 -6.86
N LEU A 456 19.00 13.83 -6.77
CA LEU A 456 19.67 14.42 -7.93
C LEU A 456 20.44 13.37 -8.74
N ASP A 457 21.17 12.46 -8.08
CA ASP A 457 21.89 11.37 -8.75
C ASP A 457 20.94 10.45 -9.54
N LEU A 458 19.73 10.20 -9.03
CA LEU A 458 18.73 9.39 -9.73
C LEU A 458 18.08 10.13 -10.89
N MET A 459 17.84 11.42 -10.73
CA MET A 459 17.30 12.28 -11.79
C MET A 459 18.30 12.42 -12.96
N ASP A 460 19.58 12.57 -12.67
CA ASP A 460 20.64 12.58 -13.69
C ASP A 460 20.69 11.25 -14.45
N ARG A 461 20.63 10.13 -13.74
CA ARG A 461 20.65 8.78 -14.36
C ARG A 461 19.48 8.54 -15.30
N GLN A 462 18.25 8.92 -14.94
CA GLN A 462 17.11 8.69 -15.83
C GLN A 462 17.16 9.58 -17.08
N ILE A 463 17.57 10.85 -16.94
CA ILE A 463 17.61 11.80 -18.07
C ILE A 463 18.67 11.33 -19.07
N ARG A 464 19.85 10.93 -18.57
CA ARG A 464 20.89 10.33 -19.41
C ARG A 464 20.45 9.01 -20.03
N PHE A 465 19.77 8.16 -19.26
CA PHE A 465 19.25 6.89 -19.78
C PHE A 465 18.30 7.09 -20.96
N LEU A 466 17.36 8.05 -20.86
CA LEU A 466 16.47 8.37 -21.98
C LEU A 466 17.26 8.87 -23.20
N ARG A 467 18.22 9.78 -22.98
CA ARG A 467 19.09 10.29 -24.05
C ARG A 467 19.87 9.17 -24.75
N ASP A 468 20.46 8.26 -23.99
CA ASP A 468 21.21 7.10 -24.50
C ASP A 468 20.34 6.14 -25.31
N HIS A 469 19.02 6.19 -25.10
CA HIS A 469 18.02 5.43 -25.83
C HIS A 469 17.30 6.24 -26.92
N ASP A 470 17.89 7.35 -27.37
CA ASP A 470 17.38 8.19 -28.46
C ASP A 470 16.01 8.80 -28.15
N ILE A 471 15.84 9.27 -26.91
CA ILE A 471 14.64 9.97 -26.44
C ILE A 471 15.05 11.35 -25.93
N HIS A 472 14.38 12.38 -26.44
CA HIS A 472 14.70 13.77 -26.15
C HIS A 472 13.58 14.42 -25.34
N ILE A 473 13.89 14.98 -24.17
CA ILE A 473 12.90 15.75 -23.40
C ILE A 473 12.80 17.13 -24.04
N ALA A 474 11.81 17.35 -24.89
CA ALA A 474 11.63 18.60 -25.62
C ALA A 474 11.15 19.74 -24.72
N ALA A 475 10.18 19.47 -23.84
CA ALA A 475 9.62 20.47 -22.94
C ALA A 475 9.18 19.89 -21.59
N ILE A 476 9.42 20.66 -20.53
CA ILE A 476 8.85 20.47 -19.20
C ILE A 476 8.07 21.73 -18.86
N ASP A 477 6.76 21.59 -18.67
CA ASP A 477 5.86 22.70 -18.33
C ASP A 477 5.11 22.34 -17.04
N ASP A 478 5.37 23.07 -15.96
CA ASP A 478 4.88 22.72 -14.62
C ASP A 478 4.44 23.95 -13.82
N HIS A 479 3.46 23.75 -12.95
CA HIS A 479 2.90 24.77 -12.06
C HIS A 479 3.01 24.39 -10.57
N HIS A 480 3.59 23.24 -10.26
CA HIS A 480 3.71 22.77 -8.88
C HIS A 480 4.92 23.38 -8.16
N PRO A 481 4.87 23.58 -6.83
CA PRO A 481 6.01 24.06 -6.06
C PRO A 481 7.20 23.10 -6.17
N TYR A 482 8.40 23.66 -6.32
CA TYR A 482 9.61 22.89 -6.57
C TYR A 482 10.70 23.07 -5.53
N THR A 483 11.66 22.17 -5.54
CA THR A 483 12.88 22.30 -4.74
C THR A 483 13.97 23.01 -5.56
N PRO A 484 14.61 24.08 -5.05
CA PRO A 484 15.60 24.85 -5.83
C PRO A 484 16.77 24.01 -6.38
N ALA A 485 17.21 22.99 -5.65
CA ALA A 485 18.26 22.08 -6.09
C ALA A 485 17.84 21.22 -7.29
N ILE A 486 16.57 20.78 -7.33
CA ILE A 486 16.00 20.03 -8.45
C ILE A 486 15.93 20.92 -9.69
N LEU A 487 15.43 22.15 -9.56
CA LEU A 487 15.42 23.11 -10.66
C LEU A 487 16.84 23.37 -11.20
N ALA A 488 17.82 23.59 -10.32
CA ALA A 488 19.20 23.82 -10.73
C ALA A 488 19.78 22.64 -11.55
N ASN A 489 19.47 21.40 -11.18
CA ASN A 489 19.92 20.22 -11.93
C ASN A 489 19.19 20.06 -13.29
N LEU A 490 17.90 20.36 -13.36
CA LEU A 490 17.17 20.38 -14.64
C LEU A 490 17.72 21.48 -15.57
N GLU A 491 18.05 22.64 -15.02
CA GLU A 491 18.68 23.74 -15.75
C GLU A 491 20.06 23.36 -16.30
N GLU A 492 20.88 22.64 -15.53
CA GLU A 492 22.14 22.06 -16.01
C GLU A 492 21.92 21.10 -17.18
N HIS A 493 20.90 20.23 -17.10
CA HIS A 493 20.55 19.34 -18.20
C HIS A 493 20.00 20.07 -19.44
N ARG A 494 19.33 21.21 -19.25
CA ARG A 494 18.95 22.10 -20.35
C ARG A 494 20.19 22.68 -21.04
N GLU A 495 21.15 23.18 -20.28
CA GLU A 495 22.43 23.70 -20.80
C GLU A 495 23.25 22.63 -21.54
N GLN A 496 23.19 21.38 -21.08
CA GLN A 496 23.81 20.21 -21.73
C GLN A 496 23.05 19.72 -22.99
N GLY A 497 21.89 20.30 -23.29
CA GLY A 497 21.03 19.90 -24.41
C GLY A 497 20.33 18.55 -24.22
N HIS A 498 20.18 18.08 -22.98
CA HIS A 498 19.37 16.90 -22.65
C HIS A 498 17.89 17.25 -22.55
N ILE A 499 17.59 18.51 -22.19
CA ILE A 499 16.25 19.08 -22.10
C ILE A 499 16.19 20.29 -23.05
N GLY A 500 15.11 20.42 -23.82
CA GLY A 500 14.90 21.56 -24.71
C GLY A 500 14.51 22.83 -23.94
N HIS A 501 13.37 22.80 -23.27
CA HIS A 501 12.81 23.96 -22.54
C HIS A 501 12.21 23.55 -21.19
N ILE A 502 12.31 24.46 -20.22
CA ILE A 502 11.70 24.35 -18.89
C ILE A 502 10.90 25.62 -18.63
N ARG A 503 9.62 25.47 -18.27
CA ARG A 503 8.75 26.58 -17.86
C ARG A 503 8.02 26.24 -16.58
N LEU A 504 8.16 27.14 -15.62
CA LEU A 504 7.55 27.02 -14.30
C LEU A 504 6.69 28.24 -14.01
N SER A 505 5.47 28.01 -13.52
CA SER A 505 4.61 29.10 -13.01
C SER A 505 4.62 29.23 -11.51
N SER A 506 5.39 28.42 -10.78
CA SER A 506 5.32 28.29 -9.32
C SER A 506 6.48 28.95 -8.59
N LEU A 507 6.37 28.99 -7.26
CA LEU A 507 7.46 29.37 -6.35
C LEU A 507 8.06 28.14 -5.66
N PRO A 508 9.25 28.27 -5.06
CA PRO A 508 9.85 27.18 -4.27
C PRO A 508 8.93 26.67 -3.16
N ARG A 509 9.07 25.38 -2.78
CA ARG A 509 8.32 24.76 -1.67
C ARG A 509 8.33 25.65 -0.42
N GLY A 510 7.14 25.81 0.19
CA GLY A 510 6.94 26.66 1.37
C GLY A 510 6.65 28.14 1.05
N GLN A 511 6.62 28.52 -0.23
CA GLN A 511 6.21 29.83 -0.70
C GLN A 511 4.94 29.71 -1.56
N GLU A 512 4.09 30.74 -1.55
CA GLU A 512 2.86 30.79 -2.37
C GLU A 512 2.77 32.11 -3.11
N GLN A 513 2.28 32.04 -4.36
CA GLN A 513 1.90 33.21 -5.13
C GLN A 513 0.52 33.72 -4.68
N PRO A 514 0.25 35.03 -4.82
CA PRO A 514 -1.12 35.55 -4.70
C PRO A 514 -2.07 34.76 -5.59
N LYS A 515 -3.31 34.50 -5.13
CA LYS A 515 -4.27 33.66 -5.86
C LYS A 515 -4.53 34.15 -7.28
N GLU A 516 -4.57 35.46 -7.46
CA GLU A 516 -4.73 36.15 -8.74
C GLU A 516 -3.58 35.93 -9.74
N ASP A 517 -2.39 35.57 -9.26
CA ASP A 517 -1.20 35.30 -10.09
C ASP A 517 -0.95 33.81 -10.33
N GLN A 518 -1.69 32.93 -9.63
CA GLN A 518 -1.55 31.48 -9.77
C GLN A 518 -2.07 31.04 -11.14
N LYS A 519 -1.32 30.14 -11.78
CA LYS A 519 -1.72 29.45 -13.01
C LYS A 519 -1.71 27.94 -12.78
N CYS A 520 -2.53 27.22 -13.52
CA CYS A 520 -2.47 25.75 -13.60
C CYS A 520 -1.71 25.31 -14.87
N GLY A 521 -1.45 24.01 -15.03
CA GLY A 521 -0.78 23.44 -16.20
C GLY A 521 -1.52 23.75 -17.51
N ALA A 522 -2.85 23.68 -17.50
CA ALA A 522 -3.68 23.93 -18.66
C ALA A 522 -3.55 25.38 -19.18
N ASP A 523 -3.36 26.35 -18.27
CA ASP A 523 -3.07 27.74 -18.65
C ASP A 523 -1.76 27.83 -19.43
N LEU A 524 -0.69 27.19 -18.92
CA LEU A 524 0.64 27.24 -19.54
C LEU A 524 0.65 26.69 -20.96
N ILE A 525 -0.01 25.55 -21.16
CA ILE A 525 -0.06 24.90 -22.47
C ILE A 525 -0.98 25.67 -23.43
N TYR A 526 -2.14 26.15 -22.96
CA TYR A 526 -3.05 26.93 -23.78
C TYR A 526 -2.40 28.23 -24.28
N GLU A 527 -1.80 29.03 -23.38
CA GLU A 527 -1.14 30.30 -23.73
C GLU A 527 -0.04 30.12 -24.77
N GLN A 528 0.71 29.02 -24.70
CA GLN A 528 1.83 28.77 -25.60
C GLN A 528 1.41 28.25 -26.96
N TYR A 529 0.58 27.22 -26.96
CA TYR A 529 0.38 26.37 -28.12
C TYR A 529 -0.98 26.56 -28.79
N VAL A 530 -1.92 27.24 -28.12
CA VAL A 530 -3.28 27.44 -28.63
C VAL A 530 -3.62 28.92 -28.77
N GLU A 531 -3.34 29.76 -27.78
CA GLU A 531 -3.79 31.14 -27.75
C GLU A 531 -3.31 31.95 -28.96
N GLY A 532 -4.26 32.60 -29.63
CA GLY A 532 -3.99 33.43 -30.80
C GLY A 532 -3.53 32.67 -32.05
N LYS A 533 -3.49 31.33 -32.02
CA LYS A 533 -3.19 30.49 -33.19
C LYS A 533 -4.43 30.30 -34.07
N PRO A 534 -4.29 29.87 -35.34
CA PRO A 534 -5.45 29.65 -36.23
C PRO A 534 -6.47 28.62 -35.72
N TRP A 535 -6.08 27.76 -34.78
CA TRP A 535 -6.93 26.75 -34.15
C TRP A 535 -7.48 27.17 -32.78
N ASP A 536 -7.15 28.36 -32.29
CA ASP A 536 -7.79 28.93 -31.10
C ASP A 536 -9.30 29.08 -31.33
N ASN A 537 -10.10 28.76 -30.32
CA ASN A 537 -11.55 28.93 -30.39
C ASN A 537 -12.18 29.13 -29.00
N PRO A 538 -13.42 29.68 -28.95
CA PRO A 538 -14.10 29.95 -27.68
C PRO A 538 -14.30 28.72 -26.78
N GLY A 539 -14.46 27.53 -27.38
CA GLY A 539 -14.60 26.28 -26.64
C GLY A 539 -13.31 25.90 -25.90
N LEU A 540 -12.17 25.94 -26.58
CA LEU A 540 -10.86 25.66 -25.95
C LEU A 540 -10.53 26.67 -24.85
N ARG A 541 -10.87 27.95 -25.06
CA ARG A 541 -10.71 28.99 -24.03
C ARG A 541 -11.54 28.70 -22.78
N LYS A 542 -12.79 28.26 -22.97
CA LYS A 542 -13.65 27.86 -21.85
C LYS A 542 -13.16 26.58 -21.17
N LEU A 543 -12.60 25.62 -21.92
CA LEU A 543 -11.96 24.42 -21.36
C LEU A 543 -10.80 24.80 -20.43
N ARG A 544 -9.96 25.77 -20.82
CA ARG A 544 -8.91 26.31 -19.96
C ARG A 544 -9.52 26.90 -18.68
N ASP A 545 -10.54 27.76 -18.81
CA ASP A 545 -11.19 28.39 -17.64
C ASP A 545 -11.71 27.36 -16.64
N ILE A 546 -12.37 26.30 -17.13
CA ILE A 546 -12.93 25.28 -16.23
C ILE A 546 -11.85 24.41 -15.59
N ALA A 547 -10.71 24.19 -16.25
CA ALA A 547 -9.57 23.49 -15.65
C ALA A 547 -8.93 24.34 -14.56
N HIS A 548 -8.67 25.62 -14.85
CA HIS A 548 -8.09 26.58 -13.90
C HIS A 548 -8.89 26.69 -12.59
N VAL A 549 -10.21 26.91 -12.68
CA VAL A 549 -11.04 27.05 -11.47
C VAL A 549 -11.16 25.75 -10.67
N GLN A 550 -11.07 24.60 -11.34
CA GLN A 550 -11.17 23.28 -10.72
C GLN A 550 -9.88 22.92 -9.99
N ASP A 551 -8.73 23.16 -10.62
CA ASP A 551 -7.41 22.87 -10.07
C ASP A 551 -7.08 23.75 -8.86
N LEU A 552 -7.26 25.07 -9.01
CA LEU A 552 -7.02 26.06 -7.95
C LEU A 552 -8.16 26.13 -6.91
N ALA A 553 -9.18 25.28 -7.03
CA ALA A 553 -10.34 25.20 -6.14
C ALA A 553 -11.01 26.58 -5.86
N LEU A 554 -11.16 27.41 -6.90
CA LEU A 554 -11.64 28.78 -6.81
C LEU A 554 -13.17 28.86 -6.72
N GLU A 555 -13.87 28.28 -7.69
CA GLU A 555 -15.32 28.27 -7.77
C GLU A 555 -15.84 26.92 -8.29
N ARG A 556 -17.09 26.60 -7.94
CA ARG A 556 -17.72 25.36 -8.40
C ARG A 556 -18.18 25.50 -9.84
N ASN A 557 -17.73 24.61 -10.71
CA ASN A 557 -18.21 24.46 -12.07
C ASN A 557 -18.74 23.02 -12.30
N ASP A 558 -20.00 22.87 -12.72
CA ASP A 558 -20.62 21.54 -12.83
C ASP A 558 -19.99 20.70 -13.96
N LEU A 559 -19.62 21.29 -15.11
CA LEU A 559 -18.94 20.57 -16.18
C LEU A 559 -17.54 20.12 -15.75
N ALA A 560 -16.80 20.96 -15.02
CA ALA A 560 -15.49 20.59 -14.49
C ALA A 560 -15.59 19.40 -13.51
N MET A 561 -16.61 19.42 -12.65
CA MET A 561 -16.90 18.32 -11.72
C MET A 561 -17.26 17.03 -12.45
N ASP A 562 -18.06 17.11 -13.52
CA ASP A 562 -18.46 15.95 -14.31
C ASP A 562 -17.30 15.35 -15.10
N LEU A 563 -16.44 16.17 -15.70
CA LEU A 563 -15.21 15.70 -16.34
C LEU A 563 -14.24 15.10 -15.30
N SER A 564 -14.07 15.75 -14.14
CA SER A 564 -13.25 15.22 -13.04
C SER A 564 -13.77 13.88 -12.52
N ARG A 565 -15.10 13.71 -12.44
CA ARG A 565 -15.73 12.43 -12.09
C ARG A 565 -15.43 11.39 -13.15
N LEU A 566 -15.61 11.71 -14.44
CA LEU A 566 -15.30 10.81 -15.56
C LEU A 566 -13.86 10.29 -15.51
N ILE A 567 -12.91 11.18 -15.22
CA ILE A 567 -11.50 10.84 -14.98
C ILE A 567 -11.37 9.90 -13.77
N GLY A 568 -12.07 10.21 -12.68
CA GLY A 568 -12.16 9.37 -11.48
C GLY A 568 -12.81 8.00 -11.71
N LEU A 569 -13.64 7.82 -12.76
CA LEU A 569 -14.24 6.53 -13.14
C LEU A 569 -13.24 5.55 -13.73
N LYS A 570 -11.98 5.96 -13.92
CA LYS A 570 -11.00 5.24 -14.73
C LYS A 570 -11.48 5.07 -16.18
N HIS A 571 -12.33 5.99 -16.66
CA HIS A 571 -12.52 6.13 -18.09
C HIS A 571 -11.17 6.43 -18.72
N ARG A 572 -10.92 5.93 -19.94
CA ARG A 572 -9.61 6.09 -20.56
C ARG A 572 -9.37 7.58 -20.82
N LYS A 573 -8.38 8.15 -20.13
CA LYS A 573 -8.03 9.56 -20.20
C LYS A 573 -7.54 9.92 -21.58
N ILE A 574 -6.86 9.00 -22.28
CA ILE A 574 -6.51 9.17 -23.69
C ILE A 574 -7.78 9.38 -24.53
N ASP A 575 -8.84 8.60 -24.29
CA ASP A 575 -10.12 8.77 -25.00
C ASP A 575 -10.74 10.15 -24.68
N ILE A 576 -10.65 10.62 -23.42
CA ILE A 576 -11.11 11.96 -23.02
C ILE A 576 -10.31 13.07 -23.71
N VAL A 577 -8.98 13.00 -23.64
CA VAL A 577 -8.03 13.94 -24.27
C VAL A 577 -8.31 14.06 -25.77
N MET A 578 -8.37 12.92 -26.46
CA MET A 578 -8.60 12.88 -27.90
C MET A 578 -9.99 13.40 -28.26
N THR A 579 -11.01 13.08 -27.46
CA THR A 579 -12.38 13.57 -27.68
C THR A 579 -12.45 15.09 -27.50
N LEU A 580 -11.87 15.65 -26.44
CA LEU A 580 -11.80 17.08 -26.19
C LEU A 580 -11.09 17.80 -27.34
N ALA A 581 -9.89 17.34 -27.72
CA ALA A 581 -9.08 17.96 -28.77
C ALA A 581 -9.77 17.94 -30.14
N GLN A 582 -10.44 16.83 -30.48
CA GLN A 582 -11.04 16.66 -31.81
C GLN A 582 -12.41 17.33 -31.92
N ASN A 583 -13.18 17.44 -30.84
CA ASN A 583 -14.60 17.81 -30.91
C ASN A 583 -14.95 19.16 -30.29
N VAL A 584 -14.09 19.76 -29.47
CA VAL A 584 -14.32 21.11 -28.93
C VAL A 584 -13.93 22.14 -30.00
N LYS A 585 -14.92 22.67 -30.70
CA LYS A 585 -14.76 23.69 -31.77
C LYS A 585 -15.34 25.05 -31.40
N ASP A 586 -16.22 25.08 -30.40
CA ASP A 586 -16.97 26.23 -29.92
C ASP A 586 -17.52 25.95 -28.51
N LEU A 587 -18.28 26.89 -27.94
CA LEU A 587 -18.87 26.74 -26.61
C LEU A 587 -19.93 25.62 -26.56
N GLU A 588 -20.79 25.53 -27.59
CA GLU A 588 -21.87 24.54 -27.63
C GLU A 588 -21.33 23.10 -27.66
N SER A 589 -20.26 22.86 -28.42
CA SER A 589 -19.59 21.56 -28.48
C SER A 589 -18.94 21.15 -27.17
N LEU A 590 -18.40 22.10 -26.38
CA LEU A 590 -17.89 21.83 -25.03
C LEU A 590 -19.02 21.55 -24.06
N GLU A 591 -20.06 22.40 -24.02
CA GLU A 591 -21.20 22.25 -23.10
C GLU A 591 -21.98 20.95 -23.35
N GLY A 592 -22.10 20.55 -24.62
CA GLY A 592 -22.77 19.32 -25.04
C GLY A 592 -21.91 18.05 -24.97
N ILE A 593 -20.63 18.14 -24.60
CA ILE A 593 -19.68 17.01 -24.76
C ILE A 593 -20.09 15.77 -23.96
N MET A 594 -20.52 15.98 -22.71
CA MET A 594 -20.91 14.90 -21.81
C MET A 594 -22.11 14.11 -22.34
N ALA A 595 -23.10 14.80 -22.90
CA ALA A 595 -24.29 14.19 -23.46
C ALA A 595 -24.00 13.50 -24.80
N ARG A 596 -23.23 14.15 -25.67
CA ARG A 596 -22.94 13.67 -27.03
C ARG A 596 -22.18 12.34 -27.05
N PHE A 597 -21.24 12.16 -26.12
CA PHE A 597 -20.42 10.95 -26.00
C PHE A 597 -20.97 9.93 -24.99
N GLY A 598 -22.15 10.19 -24.41
CA GLY A 598 -22.80 9.28 -23.46
C GLY A 598 -22.18 9.27 -22.05
N TRP A 599 -21.16 10.10 -21.81
CA TRP A 599 -20.47 10.19 -20.52
C TRP A 599 -21.39 10.60 -19.37
N SER A 600 -22.43 11.41 -19.60
CA SER A 600 -23.42 11.75 -18.57
C SER A 600 -24.10 10.51 -17.97
N LYS A 601 -24.34 9.48 -18.79
CA LYS A 601 -24.93 8.22 -18.33
C LYS A 601 -23.93 7.41 -17.50
N GLU A 602 -22.65 7.42 -17.90
CA GLU A 602 -21.58 6.74 -17.16
C GLU A 602 -21.38 7.38 -15.78
N VAL A 603 -21.28 8.71 -15.72
CA VAL A 603 -21.20 9.46 -14.47
C VAL A 603 -22.42 9.20 -13.58
N SER A 604 -23.64 9.25 -14.14
CA SER A 604 -24.86 8.97 -13.38
C SER A 604 -24.90 7.54 -12.80
N SER A 605 -24.46 6.55 -13.58
CA SER A 605 -24.37 5.15 -13.14
C SER A 605 -23.36 4.99 -12.00
N PHE A 606 -22.22 5.65 -12.10
CA PHE A 606 -21.22 5.67 -11.05
C PHE A 606 -21.72 6.35 -9.79
N GLU A 607 -22.38 7.51 -9.89
CA GLU A 607 -22.94 8.20 -8.73
C GLU A 607 -23.97 7.31 -8.01
N GLY A 608 -24.77 6.55 -8.78
CA GLY A 608 -25.65 5.51 -8.24
C GLY A 608 -24.90 4.47 -7.40
N MET A 609 -23.79 3.92 -7.90
CA MET A 609 -22.97 2.96 -7.14
C MET A 609 -22.24 3.60 -5.95
N LEU A 610 -21.66 4.79 -6.17
CA LEU A 610 -20.95 5.54 -5.15
C LEU A 610 -21.86 5.88 -3.98
N SER A 611 -23.14 6.19 -4.23
CA SER A 611 -24.13 6.45 -3.18
C SER A 611 -24.35 5.25 -2.22
N GLN A 612 -24.05 4.02 -2.67
CA GLN A 612 -24.13 2.80 -1.87
C GLN A 612 -22.85 2.52 -1.08
N VAL A 613 -21.69 2.98 -1.57
CA VAL A 613 -20.37 2.73 -0.97
C VAL A 613 -19.94 3.86 -0.05
N ILE A 614 -20.22 5.11 -0.41
CA ILE A 614 -19.80 6.30 0.35
C ILE A 614 -20.25 6.30 1.82
N PRO A 615 -21.43 5.79 2.21
CA PRO A 615 -21.82 5.77 3.63
C PRO A 615 -20.93 4.84 4.47
N ARG A 616 -20.23 3.87 3.86
CA ARG A 616 -19.27 3.00 4.56
C ARG A 616 -18.06 3.78 5.09
N THR A 617 -17.79 5.00 4.61
CA THR A 617 -16.76 5.88 5.20
C THR A 617 -17.05 6.22 6.67
N GLU A 618 -18.32 6.21 7.09
CA GLU A 618 -18.72 6.44 8.49
C GLU A 618 -18.38 5.25 9.41
N GLU A 619 -18.00 4.09 8.87
CA GLU A 619 -17.55 2.94 9.67
C GLU A 619 -16.16 3.16 10.27
N THR A 620 -15.36 4.08 9.72
CA THR A 620 -13.97 4.35 10.12
C THR A 620 -13.64 5.84 10.04
N VAL A 621 -14.32 6.61 10.89
CA VAL A 621 -14.18 8.06 11.01
C VAL A 621 -13.95 8.48 12.47
N GLY A 622 -13.12 9.49 12.69
CA GLY A 622 -12.84 10.05 14.01
C GLY A 622 -12.23 11.45 13.95
N HIS A 623 -12.23 12.13 15.09
CA HIS A 623 -11.63 13.42 15.31
C HIS A 623 -10.35 13.30 16.14
N ILE A 624 -9.35 14.08 15.74
CA ILE A 624 -8.23 14.46 16.59
C ILE A 624 -8.48 15.89 17.05
N VAL A 625 -8.44 16.13 18.36
CA VAL A 625 -8.67 17.45 18.95
C VAL A 625 -7.36 17.94 19.57
N LEU A 626 -6.87 19.08 19.09
CA LEU A 626 -5.64 19.73 19.54
C LEU A 626 -5.96 21.09 20.15
N GLY A 627 -5.12 21.60 21.06
CA GLY A 627 -5.24 22.97 21.55
C GLY A 627 -4.12 23.40 22.49
N ASP A 628 -4.11 24.68 22.83
CA ASP A 628 -3.08 25.34 23.64
C ASP A 628 -3.36 25.32 25.17
N GLY A 629 -4.49 24.73 25.59
CA GLY A 629 -4.96 24.70 26.98
C GLY A 629 -6.46 24.40 27.14
N ASP A 630 -7.01 24.61 28.34
CA ASP A 630 -8.39 24.23 28.72
C ASP A 630 -9.51 25.13 28.16
N THR A 631 -9.20 26.24 27.48
CA THR A 631 -10.22 27.13 26.90
C THR A 631 -10.75 26.62 25.57
N GLU A 632 -12.06 26.59 25.39
CA GLU A 632 -12.75 26.08 24.19
C GLU A 632 -12.44 26.88 22.90
N VAL A 633 -11.94 28.11 23.03
CA VAL A 633 -11.78 29.08 21.94
C VAL A 633 -10.55 28.82 21.04
N SER A 634 -9.60 27.96 21.45
CA SER A 634 -8.36 27.68 20.69
C SER A 634 -8.21 26.24 20.21
N ARG A 635 -9.29 25.47 20.02
CA ARG A 635 -9.20 24.08 19.57
C ARG A 635 -9.05 23.96 18.04
N THR A 636 -8.15 23.10 17.57
CA THR A 636 -8.08 22.63 16.18
C THR A 636 -8.74 21.26 16.10
N ARG A 637 -9.70 21.09 15.19
CA ARG A 637 -10.37 19.81 14.96
C ARG A 637 -9.96 19.23 13.61
N ILE A 638 -9.36 18.05 13.65
CA ILE A 638 -8.99 17.31 12.44
C ILE A 638 -9.96 16.14 12.32
N LEU A 639 -10.80 16.12 11.28
CA LEU A 639 -11.61 14.95 10.96
C LEU A 639 -10.77 14.00 10.11
N VAL A 640 -10.63 12.75 10.56
CA VAL A 640 -9.89 11.70 9.88
C VAL A 640 -10.84 10.59 9.50
N ALA A 641 -10.81 10.17 8.23
CA ALA A 641 -11.58 9.03 7.73
C ALA A 641 -10.68 8.05 6.98
N MET A 642 -11.03 6.77 7.00
CA MET A 642 -10.39 5.74 6.19
C MET A 642 -11.25 5.43 4.95
N SER A 643 -10.58 5.15 3.84
CA SER A 643 -11.23 4.71 2.61
C SER A 643 -11.89 3.35 2.85
N PRO A 644 -13.20 3.22 2.59
CA PRO A 644 -13.88 1.95 2.77
C PRO A 644 -13.37 0.94 1.75
N PHE A 645 -13.49 -0.34 2.08
CA PHE A 645 -13.27 -1.39 1.10
C PHE A 645 -14.31 -1.29 -0.01
N SER A 646 -13.84 -1.14 -1.24
CA SER A 646 -14.64 -1.21 -2.47
C SER A 646 -14.32 -2.52 -3.18
N ASP A 647 -15.34 -3.36 -3.38
CA ASP A 647 -15.22 -4.66 -4.04
C ASP A 647 -15.13 -4.52 -5.57
N PRO A 648 -13.95 -4.73 -6.19
CA PRO A 648 -13.80 -4.60 -7.63
C PRO A 648 -14.62 -5.63 -8.41
N LYS A 649 -14.90 -6.81 -7.83
CA LYS A 649 -15.70 -7.86 -8.49
C LYS A 649 -17.16 -7.45 -8.67
N LYS A 650 -17.64 -6.50 -7.86
CA LYS A 650 -18.99 -5.91 -7.95
C LYS A 650 -19.00 -4.59 -8.74
N GLY A 651 -17.85 -4.15 -9.25
CA GLY A 651 -17.71 -2.83 -9.87
C GLY A 651 -17.85 -1.67 -8.87
N GLU A 652 -17.65 -1.92 -7.57
CA GLU A 652 -17.80 -0.87 -6.56
C GLU A 652 -16.71 0.19 -6.73
N PRO A 653 -17.09 1.49 -6.77
CA PRO A 653 -16.12 2.55 -6.95
C PRO A 653 -15.30 2.80 -5.68
N GLN A 654 -14.02 3.11 -5.85
CA GLN A 654 -13.18 3.56 -4.74
C GLN A 654 -13.57 4.98 -4.35
N VAL A 655 -13.83 5.21 -3.06
CA VAL A 655 -14.17 6.54 -2.56
C VAL A 655 -12.88 7.36 -2.45
N ASN A 656 -12.77 8.45 -3.21
CA ASN A 656 -11.63 9.35 -3.13
C ASN A 656 -11.79 10.42 -2.03
N MET A 657 -10.71 11.13 -1.71
CA MET A 657 -10.70 12.14 -0.65
C MET A 657 -11.70 13.28 -0.90
N ALA A 658 -11.80 13.81 -2.13
CA ALA A 658 -12.70 14.92 -2.43
C ALA A 658 -14.18 14.53 -2.23
N THR A 659 -14.54 13.34 -2.70
CA THR A 659 -15.86 12.74 -2.50
C THR A 659 -16.15 12.49 -1.02
N ALA A 660 -15.21 11.92 -0.26
CA ALA A 660 -15.35 11.71 1.17
C ALA A 660 -15.50 13.04 1.95
N LYS A 661 -14.70 14.05 1.62
CA LYS A 661 -14.77 15.41 2.19
C LYS A 661 -16.15 16.03 1.94
N GLY A 662 -16.63 15.99 0.70
CA GLY A 662 -17.95 16.52 0.32
C GLY A 662 -19.09 15.81 1.04
N TYR A 663 -18.97 14.51 1.29
CA TYR A 663 -19.96 13.74 2.04
C TYR A 663 -19.91 14.03 3.54
N LEU A 664 -18.74 13.91 4.18
CA LEU A 664 -18.59 13.99 5.62
C LEU A 664 -18.68 15.42 6.15
N LEU A 665 -18.03 16.38 5.50
CA LEU A 665 -18.10 17.79 5.89
C LEU A 665 -19.32 18.51 5.30
N GLY A 666 -19.67 18.19 4.06
CA GLY A 666 -20.77 18.86 3.34
C GLY A 666 -22.14 18.27 3.69
N ARG A 667 -22.39 17.01 3.29
CA ARG A 667 -23.71 16.38 3.46
C ARG A 667 -24.02 16.02 4.92
N LYS A 668 -23.04 15.49 5.66
CA LYS A 668 -23.19 15.10 7.07
C LYS A 668 -22.93 16.26 8.03
N GLY A 669 -22.21 17.30 7.60
CA GLY A 669 -21.99 18.49 8.40
C GLY A 669 -21.03 18.29 9.58
N TYR A 670 -20.11 17.32 9.51
CA TYR A 670 -19.14 17.12 10.60
C TYR A 670 -18.18 18.32 10.72
N PRO A 671 -18.04 18.93 11.91
CA PRO A 671 -17.23 20.13 12.08
C PRO A 671 -15.74 19.81 12.08
N ALA A 672 -14.96 20.42 11.17
CA ALA A 672 -13.52 20.22 11.11
C ALA A 672 -12.80 21.45 10.53
N ASP A 673 -11.61 21.74 11.08
CA ASP A 673 -10.68 22.73 10.53
C ASP A 673 -9.79 22.10 9.45
N TYR A 674 -9.49 20.81 9.60
CA TYR A 674 -8.72 20.00 8.65
C TYR A 674 -9.39 18.66 8.40
N PHE A 675 -9.23 18.12 7.19
CA PHE A 675 -9.74 16.81 6.78
C PHE A 675 -8.62 15.92 6.28
N PHE A 676 -8.43 14.79 6.96
CA PHE A 676 -7.40 13.80 6.64
C PHE A 676 -8.08 12.51 6.16
N TYR A 677 -7.55 11.92 5.09
CA TYR A 677 -8.14 10.75 4.45
C TYR A 677 -7.09 9.67 4.23
N CYS A 678 -7.30 8.49 4.83
CA CYS A 678 -6.38 7.37 4.78
C CYS A 678 -6.86 6.35 3.74
N TYR A 679 -6.12 6.13 2.66
CA TYR A 679 -6.46 5.06 1.71
C TYR A 679 -6.14 3.67 2.27
N ASN A 680 -5.12 3.62 3.11
CA ASN A 680 -4.67 2.49 3.91
C ASN A 680 -3.77 3.05 5.01
N PHE A 681 -2.97 2.21 5.66
CA PHE A 681 -1.99 2.64 6.68
C PHE A 681 -0.77 3.36 6.09
N ASP A 682 -0.57 3.28 4.78
CA ASP A 682 0.60 3.77 4.07
C ASP A 682 0.34 5.09 3.32
N SER A 683 -0.90 5.52 3.13
CA SER A 683 -1.23 6.71 2.35
C SER A 683 -2.23 7.60 3.07
N LEU A 684 -1.75 8.79 3.46
CA LEU A 684 -2.51 9.83 4.15
C LEU A 684 -2.56 11.09 3.28
N GLN A 685 -3.76 11.47 2.85
CA GLN A 685 -4.01 12.74 2.18
C GLN A 685 -4.62 13.74 3.16
N MET A 686 -4.14 14.98 3.12
CA MET A 686 -4.55 16.04 4.04
C MET A 686 -5.05 17.25 3.26
N ARG A 687 -6.13 17.87 3.75
CA ARG A 687 -6.68 19.12 3.22
C ARG A 687 -7.11 20.03 4.35
N GLN A 688 -6.87 21.32 4.16
CA GLN A 688 -7.51 22.36 4.94
C GLN A 688 -9.02 22.36 4.62
N ALA A 689 -9.84 22.38 5.67
CA ALA A 689 -11.29 22.43 5.56
C ALA A 689 -11.81 23.84 5.91
N ASN A 690 -11.18 24.49 6.89
CA ASN A 690 -11.46 25.86 7.30
C ASN A 690 -10.33 26.79 6.81
N PRO A 691 -10.55 27.64 5.78
CA PRO A 691 -9.53 28.55 5.27
C PRO A 691 -9.07 29.61 6.28
N GLN A 692 -9.82 29.83 7.36
CA GLN A 692 -9.46 30.79 8.41
C GLN A 692 -8.50 30.21 9.45
N ASP A 693 -8.34 28.89 9.50
CA ASP A 693 -7.41 28.23 10.42
C ASP A 693 -6.08 27.95 9.72
N ASP A 694 -5.06 28.75 10.04
CA ASP A 694 -3.74 28.69 9.40
C ASP A 694 -2.66 28.09 10.32
N ARG A 695 -3.06 27.48 11.44
CA ARG A 695 -2.18 26.97 12.50
C ARG A 695 -1.34 25.77 12.08
N LEU A 696 -1.83 24.97 11.13
CA LEU A 696 -1.08 23.85 10.55
C LEU A 696 -0.63 24.19 9.13
N ASP A 697 0.68 24.10 8.90
CA ASP A 697 1.22 23.95 7.56
C ASP A 697 1.21 22.47 7.18
N LEU A 698 0.31 22.07 6.29
CA LEU A 698 0.16 20.65 5.93
C LEU A 698 1.37 20.12 5.15
N SER A 699 2.11 20.96 4.44
CA SER A 699 3.30 20.55 3.70
C SER A 699 4.43 20.18 4.66
N LEU A 700 4.66 21.00 5.69
CA LEU A 700 5.65 20.70 6.74
C LEU A 700 5.19 19.55 7.63
N LEU A 701 3.89 19.46 7.93
CA LEU A 701 3.33 18.37 8.72
C LEU A 701 3.50 17.02 8.02
N ALA A 702 3.27 16.96 6.70
CA ALA A 702 3.45 15.75 5.90
C ALA A 702 4.87 15.17 6.05
N GLN A 703 5.89 16.03 6.03
CA GLN A 703 7.29 15.63 6.21
C GLN A 703 7.57 15.01 7.58
N ARG A 704 6.85 15.45 8.62
CA ARG A 704 6.97 14.94 9.99
C ARG A 704 6.18 13.64 10.21
N LEU A 705 5.04 13.51 9.54
CA LEU A 705 4.18 12.34 9.66
C LEU A 705 4.66 11.15 8.84
N GLY A 706 5.30 11.38 7.68
CA GLY A 706 5.95 10.35 6.87
C GLY A 706 7.46 10.53 6.81
N THR A 707 7.96 10.99 5.67
CA THR A 707 9.38 11.27 5.40
C THR A 707 9.56 12.70 4.88
N PRO A 708 10.75 13.32 4.99
CA PRO A 708 11.02 14.63 4.38
C PRO A 708 10.80 14.76 2.87
N GLY A 709 10.66 13.65 2.13
CA GLY A 709 10.24 13.68 0.72
C GLY A 709 8.73 13.91 0.53
N ASP A 710 7.93 13.69 1.57
CA ASP A 710 6.49 13.95 1.58
C ASP A 710 6.19 15.45 1.64
N GLY A 711 4.98 15.87 1.28
CA GLY A 711 4.66 17.30 1.22
C GLY A 711 3.51 17.65 0.29
N GLY A 712 3.44 18.94 -0.02
CA GLY A 712 2.47 19.54 -0.94
C GLY A 712 2.41 21.05 -0.75
N HIS A 713 1.21 21.60 -0.80
CA HIS A 713 0.89 22.98 -0.46
C HIS A 713 0.52 23.12 1.02
N ARG A 714 0.55 24.36 1.55
CA ARG A 714 0.19 24.64 2.94
C ARG A 714 -1.22 24.14 3.28
N GLY A 715 -2.15 24.27 2.34
CA GLY A 715 -3.54 23.81 2.48
C GLY A 715 -3.82 22.38 1.98
N ALA A 716 -2.85 21.69 1.38
CA ALA A 716 -3.06 20.39 0.75
C ALA A 716 -1.76 19.59 0.62
N ALA A 717 -1.64 18.46 1.32
CA ALA A 717 -0.43 17.63 1.28
C ALA A 717 -0.73 16.14 1.33
N THR A 718 0.25 15.31 0.98
CA THR A 718 0.17 13.85 1.07
C THR A 718 1.45 13.32 1.71
N CYS A 719 1.34 12.30 2.55
CA CYS A 719 2.50 11.60 3.12
C CYS A 719 2.29 10.09 3.23
N ARG A 720 3.38 9.37 3.50
CA ARG A 720 3.34 7.93 3.81
C ARG A 720 3.68 7.65 5.28
N PRO A 721 2.68 7.55 6.19
CA PRO A 721 2.92 7.31 7.60
C PRO A 721 3.73 6.05 7.90
N SER A 722 3.58 5.00 7.08
CA SER A 722 4.26 3.72 7.29
C SER A 722 5.79 3.80 7.18
N LEU A 723 6.30 4.81 6.47
CA LEU A 723 7.74 5.07 6.31
C LEU A 723 8.32 5.88 7.47
N ASN A 724 7.49 6.37 8.39
CA ASN A 724 7.97 7.06 9.58
C ASN A 724 8.72 6.07 10.48
N PRO A 725 9.96 6.36 10.92
CA PRO A 725 10.73 5.53 11.85
C PRO A 725 10.00 5.14 13.14
N ALA A 726 9.07 5.98 13.59
CA ALA A 726 8.26 5.78 14.79
C ALA A 726 6.90 5.10 14.50
N PHE A 727 6.67 4.63 13.27
CA PHE A 727 5.42 3.99 12.87
C PHE A 727 5.27 2.59 13.50
N PRO A 728 4.19 2.31 14.25
CA PRO A 728 3.93 1.01 14.85
C PRO A 728 3.42 -0.02 13.82
N ALA A 729 4.31 -0.49 12.94
CA ALA A 729 3.94 -1.36 11.81
C ALA A 729 3.10 -2.58 12.23
N ARG A 730 3.43 -3.24 13.35
CA ARG A 730 2.65 -4.38 13.87
C ARG A 730 1.20 -4.04 14.24
N LEU A 731 0.95 -2.82 14.70
CA LEU A 731 -0.40 -2.42 15.12
C LEU A 731 -1.23 -1.97 13.91
N PHE A 732 -0.59 -1.34 12.92
CA PHE A 732 -1.30 -0.57 11.89
C PHE A 732 -1.13 -1.09 10.45
N SER A 733 -0.26 -2.08 10.18
CA SER A 733 -0.10 -2.71 8.85
C SER A 733 -1.38 -3.38 8.32
N SER A 734 -2.39 -3.55 9.17
CA SER A 734 -3.74 -3.99 8.80
C SER A 734 -4.79 -3.13 9.50
N MET A 735 -4.79 -1.83 9.18
CA MET A 735 -5.74 -0.88 9.74
C MET A 735 -7.19 -1.24 9.37
N ASN A 736 -8.07 -1.21 10.37
CA ASN A 736 -9.49 -1.53 10.29
C ASN A 736 -10.25 -0.82 11.43
N GLU A 737 -11.57 -1.02 11.53
CA GLU A 737 -12.41 -0.39 12.57
C GLU A 737 -11.91 -0.59 14.01
N LEU A 738 -11.18 -1.68 14.31
CA LEU A 738 -10.76 -2.04 15.66
C LEU A 738 -9.52 -1.27 16.14
N ASN A 739 -8.61 -0.96 15.22
CA ASN A 739 -7.35 -0.26 15.54
C ASN A 739 -7.31 1.19 15.01
N PHE A 740 -8.35 1.64 14.31
CA PHE A 740 -8.40 2.99 13.74
C PHE A 740 -8.25 4.10 14.80
N LEU A 741 -8.94 4.02 15.94
CA LEU A 741 -8.79 5.03 17.00
C LEU A 741 -7.38 5.04 17.62
N GLN A 742 -6.69 3.89 17.70
CA GLN A 742 -5.29 3.90 18.17
C GLN A 742 -4.37 4.52 17.12
N TYR A 743 -4.64 4.30 15.83
CA TYR A 743 -3.93 4.99 14.76
C TYR A 743 -4.14 6.51 14.86
N LEU A 744 -5.35 6.98 15.12
CA LEU A 744 -5.62 8.41 15.37
C LEU A 744 -4.90 8.93 16.61
N GLY A 745 -4.77 8.12 17.66
CA GLY A 745 -3.96 8.43 18.85
C GLY A 745 -2.49 8.64 18.52
N TRP A 746 -1.90 7.71 17.77
CA TRP A 746 -0.52 7.85 17.28
C TRP A 746 -0.37 9.09 16.39
N LEU A 747 -1.29 9.28 15.43
CA LEU A 747 -1.28 10.40 14.51
C LEU A 747 -1.38 11.74 15.27
N GLY A 748 -2.30 11.84 16.23
CA GLY A 748 -2.48 13.01 17.08
C GLY A 748 -1.25 13.34 17.93
N ALA A 749 -0.56 12.32 18.46
CA ALA A 749 0.68 12.52 19.21
C ALA A 749 1.80 13.07 18.31
N ARG A 750 1.95 12.52 17.09
CA ARG A 750 2.93 13.01 16.12
C ARG A 750 2.62 14.43 15.64
N ILE A 751 1.35 14.76 15.41
CA ILE A 751 0.93 16.13 15.05
C ILE A 751 1.27 17.07 16.21
N SER A 752 0.91 16.70 17.44
CA SER A 752 1.18 17.48 18.66
C SER A 752 2.67 17.82 18.82
N GLU A 753 3.55 16.84 18.60
CA GLU A 753 5.00 17.04 18.61
C GLU A 753 5.51 17.97 17.50
N SER A 754 4.84 17.99 16.35
CA SER A 754 5.27 18.76 15.18
C SER A 754 4.87 20.24 15.20
N CYS A 755 3.71 20.56 15.78
CA CYS A 755 3.13 21.92 15.74
C CYS A 755 3.07 22.60 17.11
N GLY A 756 3.45 21.90 18.19
CA GLY A 756 3.44 22.45 19.55
C GLY A 756 2.07 22.52 20.21
N LEU A 757 0.99 22.14 19.52
CA LEU A 757 -0.36 22.01 20.10
C LEU A 757 -0.44 20.76 20.97
N ARG A 758 -1.17 20.76 22.08
CA ARG A 758 -1.38 19.56 22.91
C ARG A 758 -2.48 18.67 22.35
N LEU A 759 -2.25 17.35 22.27
CA LEU A 759 -3.31 16.37 22.04
C LEU A 759 -4.28 16.35 23.22
N LEU A 760 -5.51 16.80 22.98
CA LEU A 760 -6.57 16.86 24.00
C LEU A 760 -7.42 15.59 24.00
N ASP A 761 -7.86 15.13 22.82
CA ASP A 761 -8.72 13.94 22.72
C ASP A 761 -8.68 13.30 21.32
N VAL A 762 -9.08 12.03 21.25
CA VAL A 762 -9.27 11.26 20.02
C VAL A 762 -10.59 10.51 20.09
N LEU A 763 -11.55 10.89 19.26
CA LEU A 763 -12.96 10.57 19.44
C LEU A 763 -13.67 10.21 18.13
N PRO A 764 -14.71 9.36 18.11
CA PRO A 764 -15.63 9.32 16.98
C PRO A 764 -16.40 10.66 16.84
N PRO A 765 -17.02 10.93 15.68
CA PRO A 765 -17.91 12.08 15.51
C PRO A 765 -19.06 12.09 16.54
N ALA A 766 -19.45 13.28 17.01
CA ALA A 766 -20.41 13.44 18.10
C ALA A 766 -21.77 12.77 17.84
N GLU A 767 -22.22 12.73 16.58
CA GLU A 767 -23.45 12.07 16.16
C GLU A 767 -23.18 11.14 14.97
N LEU A 768 -23.34 9.84 15.19
CA LEU A 768 -23.46 8.86 14.12
C LEU A 768 -24.93 8.80 13.72
N ASP A 769 -25.20 8.95 12.43
CA ASP A 769 -26.54 8.85 11.85
C ASP A 769 -26.94 7.38 11.74
N LEU A 770 -27.43 6.84 12.87
CA LEU A 770 -27.83 5.44 13.00
C LEU A 770 -29.30 5.27 12.66
N SER A 771 -29.63 4.28 11.85
CA SER A 771 -31.01 3.84 11.65
C SER A 771 -31.63 3.34 12.96
N ASP A 772 -32.96 3.39 13.07
CA ASP A 772 -33.64 2.91 14.29
C ASP A 772 -33.37 1.42 14.54
N GLN A 773 -33.25 0.62 13.47
CA GLN A 773 -32.82 -0.79 13.59
C GLN A 773 -31.42 -0.94 14.18
N GLN A 774 -30.48 -0.06 13.85
CA GLN A 774 -29.13 -0.08 14.43
C GLN A 774 -29.14 0.37 15.90
N LYS A 775 -29.97 1.35 16.26
CA LYS A 775 -30.14 1.79 17.66
C LYS A 775 -30.73 0.68 18.52
N ASP A 776 -31.80 0.04 18.06
CA ASP A 776 -32.44 -1.08 18.75
C ASP A 776 -31.45 -2.24 18.93
N PHE A 777 -30.64 -2.52 17.91
CA PHE A 777 -29.63 -3.57 17.99
C PHE A 777 -28.48 -3.22 18.92
N LEU A 778 -28.07 -1.95 19.01
CA LEU A 778 -27.07 -1.50 20.00
C LEU A 778 -27.56 -1.67 21.44
N GLU A 779 -28.82 -1.35 21.72
CA GLU A 779 -29.43 -1.58 23.04
C GLU A 779 -29.48 -3.07 23.38
N GLU A 780 -29.81 -3.94 22.41
CA GLU A 780 -29.76 -5.39 22.59
C GLU A 780 -28.33 -5.88 22.93
N ILE A 781 -27.32 -5.37 22.22
CA ILE A 781 -25.91 -5.69 22.47
C ILE A 781 -25.50 -5.31 23.90
N VAL A 782 -25.94 -4.14 24.38
CA VAL A 782 -25.62 -3.68 25.74
C VAL A 782 -26.36 -4.51 26.79
N ARG A 783 -27.63 -4.87 26.56
CA ARG A 783 -28.39 -5.74 27.47
C ARG A 783 -27.75 -7.13 27.62
N ASP A 784 -27.18 -7.65 26.54
CA ASP A 784 -26.51 -8.96 26.52
C ASP A 784 -25.04 -8.91 26.98
N SER A 785 -24.56 -7.74 27.39
CA SER A 785 -23.18 -7.54 27.85
C SER A 785 -23.00 -7.82 29.35
N HIS A 786 -21.78 -7.64 29.89
CA HIS A 786 -21.45 -7.88 31.29
C HIS A 786 -20.79 -6.65 31.90
N LEU A 787 -21.29 -6.19 33.04
CA LEU A 787 -20.70 -5.10 33.80
C LEU A 787 -19.81 -5.66 34.91
N LEU A 788 -18.56 -5.21 34.92
CA LEU A 788 -17.56 -5.46 35.95
C LEU A 788 -17.34 -4.16 36.73
N GLU A 789 -17.71 -4.16 38.01
CA GLU A 789 -17.42 -3.03 38.90
C GLU A 789 -16.12 -3.31 39.66
N LEU A 790 -15.13 -2.45 39.45
CA LEU A 790 -13.84 -2.51 40.12
C LEU A 790 -13.73 -1.39 41.15
N ALA A 791 -13.10 -1.65 42.30
CA ALA A 791 -12.81 -0.64 43.31
C ALA A 791 -11.43 -0.83 43.91
N ARG A 792 -10.76 0.25 44.28
CA ARG A 792 -9.47 0.17 44.97
C ARG A 792 -9.67 -0.36 46.40
N PRO A 793 -8.86 -1.31 46.89
CA PRO A 793 -8.94 -1.77 48.27
C PRO A 793 -8.87 -0.60 49.27
N GLY A 794 -9.87 -0.50 50.15
CA GLY A 794 -9.96 0.57 51.16
C GLY A 794 -10.58 1.89 50.69
N SER A 795 -11.03 2.00 49.43
CA SER A 795 -11.76 3.17 48.91
C SER A 795 -12.97 2.74 48.09
N ASP A 796 -14.17 2.79 48.69
CA ASP A 796 -15.42 2.47 47.97
C ASP A 796 -15.89 3.60 47.05
N SER A 797 -15.27 4.78 47.08
CA SER A 797 -15.56 5.91 46.20
C SER A 797 -14.72 5.92 44.91
N ASP A 798 -13.57 5.25 44.88
CA ASP A 798 -12.74 5.10 43.68
C ASP A 798 -13.16 3.85 42.90
N ARG A 799 -14.25 3.99 42.12
CA ARG A 799 -14.84 2.92 41.31
C ARG A 799 -14.55 3.08 39.83
N ILE A 800 -14.40 1.96 39.15
CA ILE A 800 -14.26 1.84 37.70
C ILE A 800 -15.33 0.86 37.19
N ALA A 801 -16.11 1.31 36.22
CA ALA A 801 -17.11 0.49 35.54
C ALA A 801 -16.56 0.00 34.20
N VAL A 802 -16.43 -1.31 34.04
CA VAL A 802 -15.94 -1.93 32.81
C VAL A 802 -17.05 -2.75 32.16
N LEU A 803 -17.43 -2.40 30.93
CA LEU A 803 -18.45 -3.12 30.17
C LEU A 803 -17.78 -4.11 29.21
N ALA A 804 -18.05 -5.41 29.37
CA ALA A 804 -17.58 -6.46 28.48
C ALA A 804 -18.68 -6.86 27.49
N VAL A 805 -18.43 -6.62 26.20
CA VAL A 805 -19.37 -6.80 25.10
C VAL A 805 -18.87 -7.87 24.14
N ARG A 806 -19.78 -8.75 23.70
CA ARG A 806 -19.52 -9.68 22.59
C ARG A 806 -19.86 -9.00 21.28
N ALA A 807 -18.96 -9.10 20.31
CA ALA A 807 -19.20 -8.62 18.95
C ALA A 807 -20.45 -9.29 18.34
N PRO A 808 -21.33 -8.54 17.67
CA PRO A 808 -22.50 -9.12 17.03
C PRO A 808 -22.10 -10.11 15.94
N VAL A 809 -22.75 -11.28 15.90
CA VAL A 809 -22.62 -12.20 14.76
C VAL A 809 -23.31 -11.53 13.57
N LYS A 810 -22.62 -11.43 12.42
CA LYS A 810 -23.20 -10.94 11.15
C LYS A 810 -24.39 -11.81 10.74
N SER A 811 -25.56 -11.53 11.31
CA SER A 811 -26.86 -12.07 10.94
C SER A 811 -27.56 -11.06 10.04
N GLN A 812 -28.67 -11.47 9.40
CA GLN A 812 -29.43 -10.71 8.39
C GLN A 812 -30.04 -9.36 8.86
N ARG A 813 -29.63 -8.81 10.01
CA ARG A 813 -30.01 -7.48 10.53
C ARG A 813 -29.01 -6.40 10.07
N ALA A 814 -29.35 -5.13 10.28
CA ALA A 814 -28.48 -4.01 9.97
C ALA A 814 -27.10 -4.16 10.68
N PRO A 815 -25.98 -4.14 9.94
CA PRO A 815 -24.65 -4.35 10.53
C PRO A 815 -24.29 -3.19 11.46
N VAL A 816 -23.75 -3.53 12.62
CA VAL A 816 -23.22 -2.58 13.63
C VAL A 816 -21.77 -3.00 13.93
N GLY A 817 -20.84 -2.06 13.74
CA GLY A 817 -19.41 -2.24 13.94
C GLY A 817 -18.94 -1.86 15.35
N TYR A 818 -17.63 -1.98 15.57
CA TYR A 818 -17.02 -1.69 16.87
C TYR A 818 -17.17 -0.21 17.25
N LEU A 819 -16.95 0.72 16.31
CA LEU A 819 -17.02 2.16 16.59
C LEU A 819 -18.43 2.61 16.97
N GLN A 820 -19.48 2.01 16.38
CA GLN A 820 -20.86 2.28 16.77
C GLN A 820 -21.15 1.80 18.20
N VAL A 821 -20.67 0.61 18.58
CA VAL A 821 -20.78 0.09 19.96
C VAL A 821 -20.03 1.01 20.92
N PHE A 822 -18.79 1.38 20.61
CA PHE A 822 -18.01 2.30 21.42
C PHE A 822 -18.71 3.63 21.64
N HIS A 823 -19.24 4.25 20.57
CA HIS A 823 -19.96 5.51 20.64
C HIS A 823 -21.21 5.43 21.51
N HIS A 824 -21.99 4.36 21.33
CA HIS A 824 -23.20 4.13 22.10
C HIS A 824 -22.90 3.96 23.60
N VAL A 825 -21.87 3.18 23.94
CA VAL A 825 -21.41 3.01 25.33
C VAL A 825 -20.89 4.33 25.92
N ARG A 826 -20.14 5.11 25.13
CA ARG A 826 -19.63 6.41 25.57
C ARG A 826 -20.73 7.36 25.99
N LYS A 827 -21.83 7.43 25.22
CA LYS A 827 -22.99 8.30 25.51
C LYS A 827 -23.66 8.04 26.86
N ARG A 828 -23.52 6.84 27.43
CA ARG A 828 -24.10 6.53 28.74
C ARG A 828 -23.38 7.24 29.89
N GLY A 829 -22.10 7.58 29.73
CA GLY A 829 -21.31 8.37 30.69
C GLY A 829 -20.93 7.66 31.99
N ASP A 830 -21.64 6.59 32.37
CA ASP A 830 -21.41 5.78 33.57
C ASP A 830 -20.36 4.67 33.37
N ILE A 831 -20.09 4.29 32.12
CA ILE A 831 -19.07 3.30 31.76
C ILE A 831 -17.72 3.97 31.55
N HIS A 832 -16.70 3.45 32.24
CA HIS A 832 -15.33 3.97 32.20
C HIS A 832 -14.49 3.27 31.13
N TYR A 833 -14.61 1.94 31.01
CA TYR A 833 -13.87 1.12 30.04
C TYR A 833 -14.77 0.14 29.30
N LEU A 834 -14.41 -0.19 28.05
CA LEU A 834 -15.08 -1.17 27.19
C LEU A 834 -14.11 -2.32 26.86
N ILE A 835 -14.55 -3.56 27.07
CA ILE A 835 -13.88 -4.77 26.56
C ILE A 835 -14.76 -5.35 25.44
N TYR A 836 -14.28 -5.31 24.20
CA TYR A 836 -15.01 -5.80 23.03
C TYR A 836 -14.38 -7.10 22.50
N CYS A 837 -15.13 -8.21 22.55
CA CYS A 837 -14.64 -9.55 22.22
C CYS A 837 -15.17 -10.05 20.86
N ARG A 838 -14.27 -10.34 19.90
CA ARG A 838 -14.66 -10.90 18.60
C ARG A 838 -14.85 -12.42 18.63
N PRO A 839 -15.67 -12.99 17.73
CA PRO A 839 -15.83 -14.44 17.62
C PRO A 839 -14.49 -15.14 17.38
N GLY A 840 -14.34 -16.33 17.94
CA GLY A 840 -13.07 -17.08 17.95
C GLY A 840 -12.00 -16.47 18.86
N LEU A 841 -12.30 -15.37 19.58
CA LEU A 841 -11.34 -14.52 20.29
C LEU A 841 -10.12 -14.16 19.44
N SER A 842 -10.41 -13.90 18.15
CA SER A 842 -9.45 -13.37 17.19
C SER A 842 -8.88 -12.02 17.64
N SER A 843 -9.67 -11.23 18.36
CA SER A 843 -9.22 -10.02 19.04
C SER A 843 -10.11 -9.68 20.25
N ILE A 844 -9.51 -9.11 21.28
CA ILE A 844 -10.16 -8.46 22.42
C ILE A 844 -9.69 -7.01 22.44
N VAL A 845 -10.59 -6.06 22.24
CA VAL A 845 -10.27 -4.62 22.30
C VAL A 845 -10.60 -4.11 23.70
N ILE A 846 -9.63 -3.50 24.37
CA ILE A 846 -9.79 -2.87 25.69
C ILE A 846 -9.65 -1.38 25.46
N GLN A 847 -10.67 -0.59 25.78
CA GLN A 847 -10.74 0.83 25.42
C GLN A 847 -11.15 1.66 26.63
N ASN A 848 -10.42 2.75 26.89
CA ASN A 848 -10.86 3.81 27.78
C ASN A 848 -11.98 4.60 27.08
N VAL A 849 -13.14 4.69 27.73
CA VAL A 849 -14.35 5.30 27.19
C VAL A 849 -14.58 6.68 27.80
N ASN A 850 -14.59 6.76 29.14
CA ASN A 850 -14.91 7.98 29.91
C ASN A 850 -14.07 8.11 31.20
N ASP A 851 -12.88 7.50 31.28
CA ASP A 851 -11.99 7.66 32.45
C ASP A 851 -10.88 8.69 32.21
N PRO A 852 -11.07 9.97 32.57
CA PRO A 852 -10.08 11.02 32.34
C PRO A 852 -8.80 10.81 33.14
N ALA A 853 -8.88 10.09 34.27
CA ALA A 853 -7.72 9.78 35.11
C ALA A 853 -6.89 8.62 34.57
N LYS A 854 -7.36 7.93 33.52
CA LYS A 854 -6.68 6.78 32.88
C LYS A 854 -6.17 5.75 33.90
N ARG A 855 -7.03 5.38 34.86
CA ARG A 855 -6.65 4.57 36.04
C ARG A 855 -6.23 3.15 35.68
N LEU A 856 -6.76 2.61 34.58
CA LEU A 856 -6.29 1.38 33.96
C LEU A 856 -5.47 1.71 32.71
N ASN A 857 -4.46 0.87 32.43
CA ASN A 857 -3.66 0.92 31.21
C ASN A 857 -4.10 -0.19 30.24
N PRO A 858 -4.91 0.13 29.20
CA PRO A 858 -5.40 -0.86 28.24
C PRO A 858 -4.29 -1.60 27.49
N GLY A 859 -3.22 -0.93 27.09
CA GLY A 859 -2.07 -1.56 26.43
C GLY A 859 -1.39 -2.63 27.29
N ARG A 860 -1.25 -2.39 28.60
CA ARG A 860 -0.73 -3.40 29.55
C ARG A 860 -1.71 -4.55 29.74
N LEU A 861 -2.99 -4.24 29.91
CA LEU A 861 -4.03 -5.25 30.06
C LEU A 861 -4.13 -6.15 28.82
N ALA A 862 -3.86 -5.62 27.63
CA ALA A 862 -3.86 -6.41 26.41
C ALA A 862 -2.81 -7.55 26.48
N LYS A 863 -1.62 -7.27 27.00
CA LYS A 863 -0.58 -8.30 27.25
C LYS A 863 -1.04 -9.38 28.23
N ASP A 864 -1.80 -9.00 29.24
CA ASP A 864 -2.33 -9.93 30.24
C ASP A 864 -3.52 -10.75 29.71
N PHE A 865 -4.34 -10.15 28.82
CA PHE A 865 -5.55 -10.76 28.26
C PHE A 865 -5.25 -11.65 27.06
N GLY A 866 -4.13 -11.41 26.36
CA GLY A 866 -3.70 -12.17 25.19
C GLY A 866 -2.31 -12.76 25.37
N TRP A 867 -1.39 -12.29 24.54
CA TRP A 867 0.00 -12.73 24.41
C TRP A 867 0.97 -11.61 24.80
N PRO A 868 2.20 -11.89 25.30
CA PRO A 868 3.12 -10.85 25.79
C PRO A 868 3.48 -9.75 24.77
N GLU A 869 3.38 -10.05 23.48
CA GLU A 869 3.65 -9.17 22.34
C GLU A 869 2.44 -8.31 21.94
N ASP A 870 1.25 -8.60 22.49
CA ASP A 870 0.09 -7.73 22.34
C ASP A 870 0.35 -6.37 23.03
N GLY A 871 -0.48 -5.37 22.75
CA GLY A 871 -0.25 -4.06 23.35
C GLY A 871 -1.20 -2.99 22.88
N GLY A 872 -0.76 -1.75 23.06
CA GLY A 872 -1.50 -0.55 22.68
C GLY A 872 -1.03 0.66 23.48
N THR A 873 -1.92 1.63 23.60
CA THR A 873 -1.71 2.89 24.31
C THR A 873 -2.40 2.88 25.68
N ASP A 874 -2.32 3.98 26.40
CA ASP A 874 -3.11 4.24 27.61
C ASP A 874 -4.61 4.47 27.32
N MET A 875 -4.98 4.67 26.05
CA MET A 875 -6.37 4.80 25.60
C MET A 875 -6.96 3.47 25.15
N VAL A 876 -6.16 2.60 24.54
CA VAL A 876 -6.69 1.39 23.90
C VAL A 876 -5.62 0.31 23.76
N GLY A 877 -5.99 -0.95 24.02
CA GLY A 877 -5.16 -2.13 23.83
C GLY A 877 -5.90 -3.20 23.03
N ILE A 878 -5.19 -3.96 22.21
CA ILE A 878 -5.75 -5.08 21.45
C ILE A 878 -4.99 -6.35 21.84
N ALA A 879 -5.75 -7.35 22.29
CA ALA A 879 -5.22 -8.64 22.71
C ALA A 879 -5.67 -9.76 21.80
N SER A 880 -4.76 -10.67 21.51
CA SER A 880 -4.97 -11.92 20.81
C SER A 880 -5.45 -12.99 21.80
N GLY A 881 -6.70 -12.87 22.27
CA GLY A 881 -7.25 -13.74 23.32
C GLY A 881 -7.10 -15.25 23.06
N ARG A 882 -7.10 -15.67 21.79
CA ARG A 882 -6.83 -17.07 21.39
C ARG A 882 -5.47 -17.61 21.87
N LEU A 883 -4.47 -16.74 22.01
CA LEU A 883 -3.10 -17.07 22.44
C LEU A 883 -2.94 -17.10 23.96
N ASN A 884 -3.99 -16.74 24.71
CA ASN A 884 -3.92 -16.81 26.16
C ASN A 884 -4.16 -18.24 26.66
N LYS A 885 -3.15 -18.85 27.29
CA LYS A 885 -3.23 -20.23 27.82
C LYS A 885 -4.31 -20.46 28.87
N TYR A 886 -4.79 -19.39 29.52
CA TYR A 886 -5.86 -19.47 30.51
C TYR A 886 -7.26 -19.47 29.87
N ILE A 887 -7.36 -19.09 28.59
CA ILE A 887 -8.61 -19.10 27.82
C ILE A 887 -8.75 -20.46 27.13
N LYS A 888 -9.66 -21.29 27.65
CA LYS A 888 -9.94 -22.60 27.07
C LYS A 888 -10.56 -22.50 25.66
N PRO A 889 -10.29 -23.46 24.74
CA PRO A 889 -10.83 -23.44 23.38
C PRO A 889 -12.36 -23.30 23.32
N GLU A 890 -13.11 -23.92 24.25
CA GLU A 890 -14.57 -23.80 24.28
C GLU A 890 -15.06 -22.35 24.48
N LEU A 891 -14.31 -21.53 25.24
CA LEU A 891 -14.71 -20.15 25.56
C LEU A 891 -14.58 -19.20 24.35
N ARG A 892 -13.79 -19.59 23.34
CA ARG A 892 -13.46 -18.73 22.18
C ARG A 892 -14.66 -18.49 21.27
N TRP A 893 -15.66 -19.36 21.30
CA TRP A 893 -16.85 -19.26 20.47
C TRP A 893 -17.90 -18.29 21.02
N LEU A 894 -17.72 -17.80 22.25
CA LEU A 894 -18.57 -16.79 22.88
C LEU A 894 -20.06 -17.16 22.85
N LYS A 895 -20.39 -18.44 23.02
CA LYS A 895 -21.79 -18.88 23.22
C LYS A 895 -22.27 -18.37 24.59
N GLY A 896 -23.59 -18.23 24.78
CA GLY A 896 -24.18 -17.48 25.90
C GLY A 896 -23.52 -17.69 27.27
N ASP A 897 -23.44 -18.93 27.75
CA ASP A 897 -22.84 -19.25 29.05
C ASP A 897 -21.31 -19.16 29.05
N ASP A 898 -20.67 -19.36 27.90
CA ASP A 898 -19.22 -19.27 27.73
C ASP A 898 -18.72 -17.83 27.86
N PHE A 899 -19.51 -16.84 27.38
CA PHE A 899 -19.16 -15.43 27.53
C PHE A 899 -19.16 -14.98 29.00
N SER A 900 -20.10 -15.46 29.81
CA SER A 900 -20.12 -15.19 31.26
C SER A 900 -18.90 -15.79 31.98
N ARG A 901 -18.47 -16.98 31.56
CA ARG A 901 -17.24 -17.62 32.07
C ARG A 901 -15.99 -16.84 31.66
N LEU A 902 -15.94 -16.31 30.44
CA LEU A 902 -14.87 -15.45 29.98
C LEU A 902 -14.80 -14.15 30.79
N CYS A 903 -15.95 -13.51 31.09
CA CYS A 903 -15.98 -12.30 31.90
C CYS A 903 -15.51 -12.57 33.35
N SER A 904 -15.82 -13.75 33.91
CA SER A 904 -15.25 -14.19 35.19
C SER A 904 -13.72 -14.33 35.14
N LEU A 905 -13.15 -14.73 33.99
CA LEU A 905 -11.70 -14.75 33.81
C LEU A 905 -11.11 -13.34 33.74
N PHE A 906 -11.75 -12.41 33.03
CA PHE A 906 -11.32 -11.01 33.02
C PHE A 906 -11.33 -10.40 34.42
N ALA A 907 -12.37 -10.68 35.21
CA ALA A 907 -12.45 -10.29 36.61
C ALA A 907 -11.21 -10.76 37.41
N LEU A 908 -10.84 -12.04 37.30
CA LEU A 908 -9.64 -12.58 37.95
C LEU A 908 -8.35 -11.89 37.46
N LEU A 909 -8.24 -11.61 36.17
CA LEU A 909 -7.08 -10.92 35.62
C LEU A 909 -6.97 -9.49 36.17
N PHE A 910 -8.08 -8.75 36.27
CA PHE A 910 -8.09 -7.44 36.93
C PHE A 910 -7.64 -7.52 38.38
N ASP A 911 -8.17 -8.47 39.16
CA ASP A 911 -7.79 -8.68 40.55
C ASP A 911 -6.30 -8.96 40.71
N HIS A 912 -5.68 -9.71 39.78
CA HIS A 912 -4.28 -10.11 39.91
C HIS A 912 -3.28 -9.12 39.29
N ARG A 913 -3.71 -8.30 38.32
CA ARG A 913 -2.81 -7.49 37.50
C ARG A 913 -2.96 -5.99 37.70
N THR A 914 -3.95 -5.56 38.46
CA THR A 914 -4.22 -4.14 38.74
C THR A 914 -4.36 -3.87 40.24
N ASP A 915 -4.31 -2.60 40.61
CA ASP A 915 -4.58 -2.14 41.98
C ASP A 915 -6.08 -2.12 42.33
N TYR A 916 -6.94 -2.51 41.39
CA TYR A 916 -8.39 -2.54 41.56
C TYR A 916 -8.88 -3.98 41.76
N LYS A 917 -9.92 -4.14 42.58
CA LYS A 917 -10.57 -5.43 42.85
C LYS A 917 -12.02 -5.44 42.40
N VAL A 918 -12.46 -6.59 41.89
CA VAL A 918 -13.83 -6.79 41.43
C VAL A 918 -14.78 -6.85 42.62
N LYS A 919 -15.75 -5.93 42.66
CA LYS A 919 -16.79 -5.84 43.70
C LYS A 919 -18.08 -6.51 43.29
N ALA A 920 -18.44 -6.40 42.01
CA ALA A 920 -19.64 -6.98 41.44
C ALA A 920 -19.42 -7.40 39.98
N HIS A 921 -20.12 -8.47 39.60
CA HIS A 921 -20.17 -8.96 38.23
C HIS A 921 -21.62 -9.33 37.91
N SER A 922 -22.27 -8.58 37.02
CA SER A 922 -23.67 -8.75 36.65
C SER A 922 -23.89 -8.41 35.17
N ARG A 923 -25.03 -8.81 34.61
CA ARG A 923 -25.48 -8.27 33.32
C ARG A 923 -26.07 -6.88 33.52
N PRO A 924 -25.89 -5.93 32.57
CA PRO A 924 -26.68 -4.69 32.55
C PRO A 924 -28.16 -5.03 32.42
N LEU A 925 -29.01 -4.21 33.02
CA LEU A 925 -30.47 -4.37 33.00
C LEU A 925 -31.05 -4.34 31.58
#